data_AF-A0A5Q3QIK6-F1
#
_entry.id   AF-A0A5Q3QIK6-F1
#
_cell.length_a   1.000
_cell.length_b   1.000
_cell.length_c   1.000
_cell.angle_alpha   90.00
_cell.angle_beta   90.00
_cell.angle_gamma   90.00
#
_symmetry.space_group_name_H-M   'P 1'
#
loop_
_entity.id
_entity.type
_entity.pdbx_description
1 polymer ?
#
loop_
_entity_poly.entity_id
_entity_poly.type
_entity_poly.pdbx_seq_one_letter_code
_entity_poly.pdbx_strand_id
1 'polypeptide(L)'
;MPIPGPDTRVVELRVHGLLGNHGDKLTDSVASVDVAGDETGRIVRPADRLLRPVPGPMLAAGDRTVPRVVEGYVWGGMTPGGWSKATWALLFPFALANAAHWMLPPPRRDSAAGLALSNVLRALLRVASVLLTTLLVGQLTVVSVDLFAAQCLSPGTRCLSGFPDDVRELTVVRSLVGVVPVVLGVLVMHRLSTVTWRISGGGKPGVARDSAHAPSQPGANVATDPDTPLLRALHVVAAVSTVTLIVLGGPFAPDVDVRWWCAVVFAGVALLGAVLLDDPTEARDASFGLAVRARVATAPVRRGLMVAASLVLLSAVVAPGDFTGALPGSGGTIDLITGMLLITCVAVAVLLVPAALLARSRWADLPRPLRPWVGGWMAAPVLGIACLLGTGFGAGLALSARRALGHPTLLLPAAYDDVTIFWGTCLVLLAAAAAIAVPVVLFHQWRTNRSDDAVPDEVALLHAGRTQDQSRAARAWRRTRLQQGNAHHVVLLLAGLLALSTGPTLVLRLLGPDSASWSQVLVALGVGALAALAIALLRMVQHAATGKNGARYLGVLCDLTLFWPREAHPIVPPCYALKVIPELAARATEHLEDPDTRVVLVGHSQGSLLATVATARLLDSLPDHDRERVGLVTAGSQLQWAYPRAFPGVVPHDSLQRLAGSLRGRWRSLCRGTDPLGGPVTTWNRQVYDGMLLGVGFRPDGTRGPLPAATRGPTGALVLGGDHWLPDPQRGPFSFRRWAPGVLGHSQYSDDPEWDRAVAMAAGLEFPARGSTLPWSSAPPIPSAPEPERMRPHGSDGESLDVPAVPVQPAEPNGSAGTAFTGTVEGGPPVRKDRNAPWERGRTLRSPEH
;
A
#
# COMPACT_ATOMS: atom_id res chain seq x y z
N MET A 1 -35.09 -12.71 13.04
CA MET A 1 -34.86 -11.47 12.28
C MET A 1 -36.19 -10.77 12.12
N PRO A 2 -36.35 -9.51 12.57
CA PRO A 2 -37.52 -8.73 12.20
C PRO A 2 -37.51 -8.58 10.67
N ILE A 3 -38.63 -8.95 10.05
CA ILE A 3 -38.82 -8.88 8.60
C ILE A 3 -38.83 -7.39 8.21
N PRO A 4 -38.08 -6.96 7.18
CA PRO A 4 -38.04 -5.56 6.78
C PRO A 4 -39.44 -5.05 6.42
N GLY A 5 -39.93 -4.05 7.15
CA GLY A 5 -41.23 -3.42 6.94
C GLY A 5 -41.34 -2.68 5.60
N PRO A 6 -42.56 -2.22 5.23
CA PRO A 6 -42.78 -1.47 3.99
C PRO A 6 -41.94 -0.19 3.91
N ASP A 7 -41.67 0.45 5.06
CA ASP A 7 -40.93 1.71 5.17
C ASP A 7 -39.41 1.56 5.14
N THR A 8 -38.89 0.34 4.95
CA THR A 8 -37.44 0.08 4.96
C THR A 8 -36.69 0.90 3.92
N ARG A 9 -35.62 1.56 4.33
CA ARG A 9 -34.71 2.35 3.48
C ARG A 9 -33.29 1.82 3.56
N VAL A 10 -32.51 2.05 2.50
CA VAL A 10 -31.10 1.66 2.45
C VAL A 10 -30.21 2.88 2.25
N VAL A 11 -29.20 3.02 3.10
CA VAL A 11 -28.11 3.98 2.92
C VAL A 11 -26.88 3.23 2.45
N GLU A 12 -26.38 3.61 1.27
CA GLU A 12 -25.16 3.09 0.68
C GLU A 12 -24.02 4.11 0.90
N LEU A 13 -23.15 3.86 1.88
CA LEU A 13 -22.04 4.75 2.24
C LEU A 13 -20.74 4.27 1.59
N ARG A 14 -20.40 4.87 0.45
CA ARG A 14 -19.29 4.47 -0.41
C ARG A 14 -17.97 5.15 -0.05
N VAL A 15 -16.88 4.40 -0.13
CA VAL A 15 -15.52 4.88 0.10
C VAL A 15 -14.66 4.44 -1.08
N HIS A 16 -14.09 5.42 -1.77
CA HIS A 16 -13.20 5.16 -2.90
C HIS A 16 -11.84 4.63 -2.44
N GLY A 17 -11.12 3.94 -3.33
CA GLY A 17 -9.67 3.75 -3.21
C GLY A 17 -8.91 4.91 -3.86
N LEU A 18 -7.58 4.91 -3.89
CA LEU A 18 -6.81 6.07 -4.37
C LEU A 18 -7.14 6.54 -5.80
N LEU A 19 -7.65 5.65 -6.65
CA LEU A 19 -8.05 5.93 -8.01
C LEU A 19 -9.57 6.11 -8.07
N GLY A 20 -10.08 7.27 -7.61
CA GLY A 20 -11.52 7.52 -7.56
C GLY A 20 -11.93 8.73 -6.71
N ASN A 21 -11.14 9.80 -6.71
CA ASN A 21 -11.28 10.95 -5.81
C ASN A 21 -12.37 11.98 -6.22
N HIS A 22 -13.16 11.69 -7.26
CA HIS A 22 -14.24 12.58 -7.67
C HIS A 22 -15.58 12.06 -7.15
N GLY A 23 -16.36 12.97 -6.53
CA GLY A 23 -17.61 12.63 -5.88
C GLY A 23 -18.62 11.98 -6.83
N ASP A 24 -18.76 12.52 -8.04
CA ASP A 24 -19.65 12.05 -9.10
C ASP A 24 -19.35 10.59 -9.51
N LYS A 25 -18.07 10.23 -9.65
CA LYS A 25 -17.67 8.84 -9.92
C LYS A 25 -17.95 7.91 -8.75
N LEU A 26 -17.76 8.38 -7.52
CA LEU A 26 -18.01 7.58 -6.32
C LEU A 26 -19.51 7.32 -6.13
N THR A 27 -20.35 8.33 -6.34
CA THR A 27 -21.80 8.23 -6.23
C THR A 27 -22.47 7.69 -7.50
N ASP A 28 -21.70 7.39 -8.55
CA ASP A 28 -22.16 6.98 -9.88
C ASP A 28 -23.24 7.92 -10.45
N SER A 29 -22.96 9.22 -10.38
CA SER A 29 -23.86 10.30 -10.81
C SER A 29 -23.20 11.21 -11.83
N VAL A 30 -24.00 12.09 -12.46
CA VAL A 30 -23.50 13.12 -13.38
C VAL A 30 -22.86 14.29 -12.61
N ALA A 31 -23.44 14.62 -11.46
CA ALA A 31 -22.94 15.63 -10.55
C ALA A 31 -23.12 15.16 -9.09
N SER A 32 -22.32 15.72 -8.20
CA SER A 32 -22.38 15.47 -6.76
C SER A 32 -22.20 16.78 -6.00
N VAL A 33 -22.85 16.90 -4.85
CA VAL A 33 -22.74 18.05 -3.94
C VAL A 33 -22.26 17.60 -2.56
N ASP A 34 -21.45 18.43 -1.91
CA ASP A 34 -21.01 18.21 -0.54
C ASP A 34 -22.19 18.42 0.42
N VAL A 35 -22.47 17.45 1.29
CA VAL A 35 -23.59 17.49 2.25
C VAL A 35 -23.14 17.49 3.71
N ALA A 36 -21.92 17.03 3.97
CA ALA A 36 -21.30 17.01 5.29
C ALA A 36 -19.78 16.87 5.18
N GLY A 37 -19.07 16.91 6.31
CA GLY A 37 -17.61 16.80 6.38
C GLY A 37 -16.91 18.16 6.40
N ASP A 38 -15.61 18.16 6.09
CA ASP A 38 -14.75 19.36 6.03
C ASP A 38 -13.99 19.44 4.71
N GLU A 39 -13.11 20.44 4.56
CA GLU A 39 -12.32 20.67 3.33
C GLU A 39 -11.50 19.45 2.87
N THR A 40 -11.15 18.54 3.79
CA THR A 40 -10.23 17.41 3.53
C THR A 40 -10.93 16.05 3.45
N GLY A 41 -12.00 15.85 4.24
CA GLY A 41 -12.87 14.68 4.23
C GLY A 41 -14.30 15.12 3.98
N ARG A 42 -14.77 14.95 2.74
CA ARG A 42 -16.09 15.42 2.30
C ARG A 42 -17.06 14.27 2.16
N ILE A 43 -18.28 14.46 2.61
CA ILE A 43 -19.40 13.55 2.35
C ILE A 43 -20.22 14.15 1.23
N VAL A 44 -20.34 13.42 0.13
CA VAL A 44 -21.04 13.87 -1.08
C VAL A 44 -22.29 13.04 -1.34
N ARG A 45 -23.28 13.65 -1.97
CA ARG A 45 -24.47 12.97 -2.51
C ARG A 45 -24.63 13.28 -4.00
N PRO A 46 -25.32 12.41 -4.78
CA PRO A 46 -25.80 12.77 -6.11
C PRO A 46 -26.55 14.11 -6.08
N ALA A 47 -26.40 14.90 -7.15
CA ALA A 47 -27.04 16.20 -7.26
C ALA A 47 -27.86 16.35 -8.54
N ASP A 48 -28.94 17.13 -8.48
CA ASP A 48 -29.68 17.58 -9.66
C ASP A 48 -28.92 18.67 -10.44
N ARG A 49 -29.52 19.17 -11.53
CA ARG A 49 -28.93 20.24 -12.35
C ARG A 49 -28.74 21.57 -11.61
N LEU A 50 -29.41 21.76 -10.47
CA LEU A 50 -29.31 22.93 -9.61
C LEU A 50 -28.39 22.69 -8.40
N LEU A 51 -27.61 21.61 -8.43
CA LEU A 51 -26.71 21.19 -7.35
C LEU A 51 -27.42 20.90 -6.01
N ARG A 52 -28.71 20.54 -6.05
CA ARG A 52 -29.44 20.10 -4.85
C ARG A 52 -29.25 18.59 -4.64
N PRO A 53 -29.04 18.13 -3.40
CA PRO A 53 -28.86 16.71 -3.13
C PRO A 53 -30.13 15.93 -3.47
N VAL A 54 -29.97 14.83 -4.21
CA VAL A 54 -31.07 13.91 -4.57
C VAL A 54 -30.76 12.50 -4.07
N PRO A 55 -31.80 11.69 -3.75
CA PRO A 55 -31.59 10.29 -3.43
C PRO A 55 -30.99 9.53 -4.62
N GLY A 56 -30.43 8.36 -4.33
CA GLY A 56 -29.94 7.46 -5.37
C GLY A 56 -31.08 6.77 -6.13
N PRO A 57 -30.74 5.98 -7.16
CA PRO A 57 -31.74 5.16 -7.86
C PRO A 57 -32.35 4.15 -6.88
N MET A 58 -33.65 3.87 -7.00
CA MET A 58 -34.32 2.83 -6.20
C MET A 58 -33.54 1.51 -6.25
N LEU A 59 -33.41 0.84 -5.10
CA LEU A 59 -32.71 -0.44 -5.00
C LEU A 59 -33.70 -1.58 -5.21
N ALA A 60 -33.46 -2.41 -6.21
CA ALA A 60 -34.20 -3.65 -6.39
C ALA A 60 -33.72 -4.70 -5.38
N ALA A 61 -34.65 -5.31 -4.63
CA ALA A 61 -34.38 -6.37 -3.67
C ALA A 61 -35.42 -7.48 -3.87
N GLY A 62 -35.11 -8.46 -4.73
CA GLY A 62 -36.10 -9.41 -5.22
C GLY A 62 -37.25 -8.70 -5.94
N ASP A 63 -38.49 -9.00 -5.55
CA ASP A 63 -39.70 -8.46 -6.19
C ASP A 63 -40.12 -7.07 -5.68
N ARG A 64 -39.39 -6.51 -4.70
CA ARG A 64 -39.65 -5.17 -4.15
C ARG A 64 -38.57 -4.17 -4.53
N THR A 65 -38.95 -2.90 -4.60
CA THR A 65 -38.02 -1.78 -4.69
C THR A 65 -38.02 -1.01 -3.38
N VAL A 66 -36.85 -0.59 -2.91
CA VAL A 66 -36.70 0.17 -1.66
C VAL A 66 -35.99 1.51 -1.92
N PRO A 67 -36.36 2.59 -1.21
CA PRO A 67 -35.64 3.86 -1.29
C PRO A 67 -34.16 3.68 -0.94
N ARG A 68 -33.28 4.26 -1.76
CA ARG A 68 -31.82 4.24 -1.56
C ARG A 68 -31.25 5.65 -1.48
N VAL A 69 -30.47 5.91 -0.45
CA VAL A 69 -29.60 7.09 -0.36
C VAL A 69 -28.17 6.64 -0.65
N VAL A 70 -27.51 7.28 -1.61
CA VAL A 70 -26.09 7.03 -1.91
C VAL A 70 -25.27 8.19 -1.38
N GLU A 71 -24.30 7.89 -0.52
CA GLU A 71 -23.32 8.85 -0.02
C GLU A 71 -21.92 8.40 -0.39
N GLY A 72 -21.05 9.34 -0.73
CA GLY A 72 -19.64 9.08 -0.98
C GLY A 72 -18.78 9.80 0.05
N TYR A 73 -17.86 9.10 0.72
CA TYR A 73 -16.82 9.72 1.52
C TYR A 73 -15.57 9.94 0.66
N VAL A 74 -15.31 11.20 0.31
CA VAL A 74 -14.20 11.64 -0.54
C VAL A 74 -13.04 12.09 0.34
N TRP A 75 -11.95 11.31 0.30
CA TRP A 75 -10.73 11.55 1.08
C TRP A 75 -9.51 11.85 0.22
N GLY A 76 -9.70 12.02 -1.10
CA GLY A 76 -8.61 12.30 -2.03
C GLY A 76 -7.78 13.55 -1.68
N GLY A 77 -8.36 14.51 -0.96
CA GLY A 77 -7.64 15.69 -0.44
C GLY A 77 -6.61 15.37 0.65
N MET A 78 -6.68 14.19 1.26
CA MET A 78 -5.70 13.71 2.24
C MET A 78 -4.49 13.03 1.59
N THR A 79 -4.56 12.78 0.28
CA THR A 79 -3.41 12.31 -0.49
C THR A 79 -2.71 13.49 -1.15
N PRO A 80 -1.37 13.48 -1.24
CA PRO A 80 -0.65 14.68 -1.64
C PRO A 80 -1.07 15.12 -3.06
N GLY A 81 -1.32 16.42 -3.25
CA GLY A 81 -1.58 17.06 -4.54
C GLY A 81 -0.42 17.97 -4.99
N GLY A 82 -0.20 18.12 -6.30
CA GLY A 82 0.78 19.07 -6.84
C GLY A 82 2.23 18.84 -6.39
N TRP A 83 2.98 19.93 -6.13
CA TRP A 83 4.40 19.93 -5.73
C TRP A 83 4.66 19.19 -4.40
N SER A 84 3.68 19.11 -3.50
CA SER A 84 3.81 18.38 -2.23
C SER A 84 4.10 16.88 -2.43
N LYS A 85 3.65 16.28 -3.56
CA LYS A 85 3.97 14.88 -3.93
C LYS A 85 5.46 14.62 -4.05
N ALA A 86 6.23 15.60 -4.55
CA ALA A 86 7.68 15.49 -4.73
C ALA A 86 8.40 15.37 -3.38
N THR A 87 7.98 16.17 -2.41
CA THR A 87 8.54 16.17 -1.05
C THR A 87 8.30 14.84 -0.33
N TRP A 88 7.20 14.15 -0.60
CA TRP A 88 6.93 12.84 0.00
C TRP A 88 7.81 11.71 -0.54
N ALA A 89 8.31 11.81 -1.78
CA ALA A 89 9.25 10.82 -2.31
C ALA A 89 10.55 10.77 -1.47
N LEU A 90 11.00 11.92 -0.95
CA LEU A 90 12.14 12.00 -0.03
C LEU A 90 11.87 11.34 1.33
N LEU A 91 10.60 11.27 1.74
CA LEU A 91 10.16 10.65 3.01
C LEU A 91 9.81 9.17 2.85
N PHE A 92 9.95 8.61 1.64
CA PHE A 92 9.65 7.22 1.36
C PHE A 92 10.45 6.22 2.22
N PRO A 93 11.76 6.40 2.49
CA PRO A 93 12.50 5.54 3.42
C PRO A 93 11.88 5.51 4.82
N PHE A 94 11.47 6.67 5.33
CA PHE A 94 10.84 6.78 6.65
C PHE A 94 9.48 6.08 6.70
N ALA A 95 8.71 6.18 5.61
CA ALA A 95 7.43 5.53 5.49
C ALA A 95 7.54 4.00 5.39
N LEU A 96 8.57 3.48 4.71
CA LEU A 96 8.87 2.05 4.68
C LEU A 96 9.31 1.53 6.05
N ALA A 97 10.16 2.26 6.79
CA ALA A 97 10.54 1.89 8.15
C ALA A 97 9.32 1.84 9.09
N ASN A 98 8.39 2.80 8.95
CA ASN A 98 7.13 2.78 9.68
C ASN A 98 6.23 1.63 9.24
N ALA A 99 6.12 1.33 7.95
CA ALA A 99 5.35 0.18 7.45
C ALA A 99 5.92 -1.15 7.98
N ALA A 100 7.24 -1.30 8.05
CA ALA A 100 7.89 -2.50 8.57
C ALA A 100 7.48 -2.82 10.02
N HIS A 101 7.19 -1.81 10.85
CA HIS A 101 6.63 -1.99 12.19
C HIS A 101 5.27 -2.71 12.16
N TRP A 102 4.41 -2.34 11.22
CA TRP A 102 3.08 -2.93 11.07
C TRP A 102 3.09 -4.31 10.38
N MET A 103 4.22 -4.68 9.77
CA MET A 103 4.43 -5.99 9.12
C MET A 103 4.88 -7.08 10.09
N LEU A 104 5.12 -6.73 11.36
CA LEU A 104 5.52 -7.69 12.38
C LEU A 104 4.45 -8.80 12.57
N PRO A 105 4.88 -10.05 12.85
CA PRO A 105 3.98 -11.10 13.30
C PRO A 105 3.23 -10.69 14.58
N PRO A 106 1.95 -11.10 14.74
CA PRO A 106 1.23 -10.86 15.98
C PRO A 106 1.88 -11.62 17.15
N PRO A 107 1.99 -11.02 18.35
CA PRO A 107 2.63 -11.67 19.49
C PRO A 107 1.81 -12.87 20.01
N ARG A 108 2.51 -13.88 20.53
CA ARG A 108 1.90 -14.95 21.33
C ARG A 108 1.67 -14.42 22.75
N ARG A 109 0.42 -14.05 23.06
CA ARG A 109 0.04 -13.44 24.36
C ARG A 109 0.20 -14.38 25.55
N ASP A 110 0.27 -15.68 25.29
CA ASP A 110 0.45 -16.76 26.26
C ASP A 110 1.93 -17.18 26.43
N SER A 111 2.88 -16.45 25.82
CA SER A 111 4.32 -16.72 25.99
C SER A 111 5.07 -15.43 26.32
N ALA A 112 5.73 -15.41 27.48
CA ALA A 112 6.60 -14.31 27.88
C ALA A 112 7.72 -14.05 26.85
N ALA A 113 8.29 -15.11 26.28
CA ALA A 113 9.30 -15.00 25.22
C ALA A 113 8.73 -14.39 23.93
N GLY A 114 7.49 -14.75 23.56
CA GLY A 114 6.82 -14.17 22.39
C GLY A 114 6.52 -12.68 22.54
N LEU A 115 6.10 -12.26 23.74
CA LEU A 115 5.89 -10.84 24.08
C LEU A 115 7.21 -10.07 24.12
N ALA A 116 8.22 -10.59 24.81
CA ALA A 116 9.54 -9.96 24.89
C ALA A 116 10.15 -9.76 23.51
N LEU A 117 10.05 -10.77 22.63
CA LEU A 117 10.58 -10.69 21.27
C LEU A 117 9.83 -9.66 20.41
N SER A 118 8.51 -9.57 20.54
CA SER A 118 7.72 -8.53 19.86
C SER A 118 8.15 -7.13 20.31
N ASN A 119 8.30 -6.92 21.62
CA ASN A 119 8.74 -5.65 22.19
C ASN A 119 10.14 -5.26 21.71
N VAL A 120 11.09 -6.21 21.72
CA VAL A 120 12.45 -5.98 21.21
C VAL A 120 12.43 -5.63 19.71
N LEU A 121 11.66 -6.33 18.89
CA LEU A 121 11.54 -6.03 17.46
C LEU A 121 10.95 -4.63 17.20
N ARG A 122 9.91 -4.24 17.95
CA ARG A 122 9.31 -2.91 17.87
C ARG A 122 10.30 -1.82 18.29
N ALA A 123 11.05 -2.05 19.37
CA ALA A 123 12.11 -1.15 19.84
C ALA A 123 13.22 -1.00 18.79
N LEU A 124 13.68 -2.10 18.17
CA LEU A 124 14.70 -2.05 17.11
C LEU A 124 14.21 -1.29 15.88
N LEU A 125 12.92 -1.39 15.51
CA LEU A 125 12.34 -0.62 14.41
C LEU A 125 12.27 0.89 14.72
N ARG A 126 12.02 1.27 15.98
CA ARG A 126 12.10 2.65 16.46
C ARG A 126 13.55 3.16 16.45
N VAL A 127 14.52 2.33 16.88
CA VAL A 127 15.95 2.65 16.80
C VAL A 127 16.39 2.86 15.35
N ALA A 128 16.03 1.95 14.43
CA ALA A 128 16.32 2.11 13.01
C ALA A 128 15.72 3.40 12.44
N SER A 129 14.53 3.78 12.90
CA SER A 129 13.86 5.02 12.50
C SER A 129 14.57 6.28 13.02
N VAL A 130 15.06 6.28 14.27
CA VAL A 130 15.91 7.36 14.81
C VAL A 130 17.21 7.45 14.01
N LEU A 131 17.86 6.30 13.76
CA LEU A 131 19.10 6.24 13.00
C LEU A 131 18.95 6.74 11.55
N LEU A 132 17.82 6.45 10.91
CA LEU A 132 17.48 7.01 9.59
C LEU A 132 17.32 8.53 9.63
N THR A 133 16.74 9.08 10.70
CA THR A 133 16.65 10.53 10.91
C THR A 133 18.03 11.15 11.11
N THR A 134 18.87 10.57 11.96
CA THR A 134 20.24 11.05 12.19
C THR A 134 21.11 10.89 10.94
N LEU A 135 20.88 9.85 10.14
CA LEU A 135 21.58 9.66 8.87
C LEU A 135 21.26 10.80 7.90
N LEU A 136 19.98 11.11 7.68
CA LEU A 136 19.58 12.21 6.80
C LEU A 136 20.17 13.56 7.28
N VAL A 137 20.06 13.84 8.58
CA VAL A 137 20.55 15.09 9.16
C VAL A 137 22.08 15.16 9.14
N GLY A 138 22.76 14.05 9.41
CA GLY A 138 24.20 13.93 9.30
C GLY A 138 24.67 14.18 7.87
N GLN A 139 24.03 13.58 6.87
CA GLN A 139 24.35 13.79 5.45
C GLN A 139 24.11 15.24 5.02
N LEU A 140 23.01 15.85 5.46
CA LEU A 140 22.76 17.28 5.21
C LEU A 140 23.82 18.18 5.89
N THR A 141 24.28 17.79 7.08
CA THR A 141 25.37 18.46 7.80
C THR A 141 26.69 18.34 7.04
N VAL A 142 27.00 17.15 6.50
CA VAL A 142 28.20 16.97 5.66
C VAL A 142 28.14 17.85 4.41
N VAL A 143 26.98 17.96 3.75
CA VAL A 143 26.87 18.79 2.54
C VAL A 143 26.91 20.30 2.88
N SER A 144 26.22 20.72 3.93
CA SER A 144 26.00 22.14 4.22
C SER A 144 27.08 22.74 5.12
N VAL A 145 27.50 22.02 6.15
CA VAL A 145 28.45 22.48 7.17
C VAL A 145 29.87 22.12 6.77
N ASP A 146 30.15 20.86 6.45
CA ASP A 146 31.50 20.39 6.12
C ASP A 146 31.92 20.83 4.70
N LEU A 147 31.23 20.36 3.67
CA LEU A 147 31.59 20.59 2.27
C LEU A 147 31.47 22.06 1.87
N PHE A 148 30.36 22.71 2.23
CA PHE A 148 30.10 24.10 1.84
C PHE A 148 30.75 25.11 2.81
N ALA A 149 30.43 25.08 4.10
CA ALA A 149 30.90 26.13 5.02
C ALA A 149 32.36 25.95 5.52
N ALA A 150 32.79 24.74 5.86
CA ALA A 150 34.12 24.49 6.41
C ALA A 150 35.20 24.39 5.31
N GLN A 151 34.87 23.76 4.17
CA GLN A 151 35.81 23.57 3.05
C GLN A 151 35.70 24.65 1.96
N CYS A 152 34.55 24.80 1.29
CA CYS A 152 34.41 25.73 0.15
C CYS A 152 34.50 27.21 0.56
N LEU A 153 33.98 27.58 1.73
CA LEU A 153 34.09 28.93 2.27
C LEU A 153 35.35 29.13 3.14
N SER A 154 36.26 28.16 3.19
CA SER A 154 37.52 28.31 3.94
C SER A 154 38.33 29.50 3.41
N PRO A 155 39.00 30.27 4.30
CA PRO A 155 39.97 31.28 3.89
C PRO A 155 41.02 30.72 2.91
N GLY A 156 41.39 31.51 1.89
CA GLY A 156 42.41 31.14 0.90
C GLY A 156 41.97 30.14 -0.18
N THR A 157 40.71 29.70 -0.20
CA THR A 157 40.19 28.79 -1.24
C THR A 157 39.53 29.54 -2.39
N ARG A 158 39.60 29.00 -3.63
CA ARG A 158 39.00 29.60 -4.84
C ARG A 158 37.56 29.15 -5.11
N CYS A 159 36.96 28.37 -4.21
CA CYS A 159 35.58 27.90 -4.37
C CYS A 159 34.60 29.07 -4.16
N LEU A 160 33.69 29.34 -5.11
CA LEU A 160 32.79 30.51 -5.10
C LEU A 160 33.51 31.85 -4.97
N SER A 161 34.34 32.18 -5.96
CA SER A 161 35.17 33.42 -5.99
C SER A 161 34.40 34.74 -5.88
N GLY A 162 33.07 34.74 -6.07
CA GLY A 162 32.22 35.92 -5.85
C GLY A 162 31.83 36.18 -4.39
N PHE A 163 32.22 35.30 -3.44
CA PHE A 163 31.89 35.45 -2.03
C PHE A 163 32.98 36.27 -1.30
N PRO A 164 32.64 37.34 -0.55
CA PRO A 164 33.61 38.27 0.03
C PRO A 164 34.59 37.62 1.02
N ASP A 165 35.88 37.95 0.91
CA ASP A 165 36.94 37.38 1.75
C ASP A 165 36.82 37.77 3.23
N ASP A 166 36.40 39.02 3.52
CA ASP A 166 36.16 39.48 4.90
C ASP A 166 35.14 38.60 5.65
N VAL A 167 34.17 38.04 4.92
CA VAL A 167 33.15 37.15 5.48
C VAL A 167 33.68 35.72 5.67
N ARG A 168 34.69 35.30 4.90
CA ARG A 168 35.33 33.99 5.04
C ARG A 168 36.19 33.90 6.30
N GLU A 169 36.82 35.00 6.69
CA GLU A 169 37.62 35.09 7.93
C GLU A 169 36.76 34.94 9.19
N LEU A 170 35.46 35.25 9.11
CA LEU A 170 34.53 35.13 10.23
C LEU A 170 34.00 33.70 10.36
N THR A 171 34.72 32.85 11.09
CA THR A 171 34.33 31.46 11.38
C THR A 171 32.90 31.31 11.91
N VAL A 172 32.45 32.23 12.77
CA VAL A 172 31.06 32.23 13.29
C VAL A 172 30.05 32.40 12.17
N VAL A 173 30.33 33.29 11.20
CA VAL A 173 29.43 33.53 10.06
C VAL A 173 29.38 32.31 9.16
N ARG A 174 30.54 31.70 8.84
CA ARG A 174 30.58 30.46 8.05
C ARG A 174 29.80 29.33 8.72
N SER A 175 30.02 29.11 10.02
CA SER A 175 29.33 28.08 10.80
C SER A 175 27.81 28.29 10.83
N LEU A 176 27.36 29.53 11.07
CA LEU A 176 25.93 29.89 11.03
C LEU A 176 25.33 29.65 9.63
N VAL A 177 25.99 30.12 8.57
CA VAL A 177 25.54 29.91 7.18
C VAL A 177 25.44 28.42 6.86
N GLY A 178 26.40 27.60 7.30
CA GLY A 178 26.38 26.16 7.10
C GLY A 178 25.27 25.45 7.87
N VAL A 179 24.96 25.86 9.09
CA VAL A 179 23.97 25.18 9.94
C VAL A 179 22.53 25.61 9.65
N VAL A 180 22.29 26.82 9.13
CA VAL A 180 20.94 27.31 8.83
C VAL A 180 20.12 26.35 7.94
N PRO A 181 20.64 25.83 6.80
CA PRO A 181 19.90 24.86 5.99
C PRO A 181 19.58 23.56 6.74
N VAL A 182 20.50 23.10 7.61
CA VAL A 182 20.32 21.88 8.42
C VAL A 182 19.20 22.06 9.45
N VAL A 183 19.24 23.16 10.20
CA VAL A 183 18.22 23.50 11.19
C VAL A 183 16.86 23.72 10.53
N LEU A 184 16.82 24.39 9.37
CA LEU A 184 15.60 24.53 8.59
C LEU A 184 15.03 23.16 8.18
N GLY A 185 15.89 22.23 7.75
CA GLY A 185 15.50 20.84 7.47
C GLY A 185 14.87 20.15 8.69
N VAL A 186 15.51 20.24 9.85
CA VAL A 186 14.99 19.68 11.12
C VAL A 186 13.66 20.33 11.51
N LEU A 187 13.51 21.65 11.34
CA LEU A 187 12.26 22.36 11.61
C LEU A 187 11.15 21.94 10.65
N VAL A 188 11.43 21.77 9.36
CA VAL A 188 10.47 21.25 8.37
C VAL A 188 10.03 19.84 8.76
N MET A 189 10.97 18.95 9.09
CA MET A 189 10.68 17.59 9.55
C MET A 189 9.80 17.61 10.82
N HIS A 190 10.11 18.47 11.78
CA HIS A 190 9.30 18.65 12.98
C HIS A 190 7.89 19.15 12.65
N ARG A 191 7.76 20.16 11.79
CA ARG A 191 6.46 20.67 11.35
C ARG A 191 5.63 19.59 10.67
N LEU A 192 6.20 18.85 9.73
CA LEU A 192 5.53 17.74 9.05
C LEU A 192 5.05 16.66 10.03
N SER A 193 5.86 16.33 11.04
CA SER A 193 5.47 15.35 12.06
C SER A 193 4.34 15.83 12.97
N THR A 194 4.06 17.14 13.04
CA THR A 194 2.95 17.73 13.82
C THR A 194 1.63 17.76 13.07
N VAL A 195 1.67 17.63 11.74
CA VAL A 195 0.45 17.60 10.92
C VAL A 195 -0.38 16.38 11.31
N THR A 196 -1.65 16.62 11.64
CA THR A 196 -2.64 15.60 11.99
C THR A 196 -3.96 15.99 11.34
N TRP A 197 -4.76 14.98 10.99
CA TRP A 197 -6.09 15.20 10.45
C TRP A 197 -7.08 15.50 11.59
N ARG A 198 -7.88 16.55 11.45
CA ARG A 198 -8.94 16.86 12.41
C ARG A 198 -10.14 15.96 12.12
N ILE A 199 -10.71 15.34 13.14
CA ILE A 199 -11.91 14.52 13.01
C ILE A 199 -13.13 15.42 13.15
N SER A 200 -14.02 15.40 12.16
CA SER A 200 -15.30 16.11 12.16
C SER A 200 -16.34 15.32 12.97
N GLY A 201 -17.04 16.00 13.87
CA GLY A 201 -18.00 15.38 14.79
C GLY A 201 -17.32 14.76 16.02
N GLY A 202 -17.63 15.28 17.21
CA GLY A 202 -16.96 14.99 18.47
C GLY A 202 -17.18 13.57 19.01
N GLY A 203 -16.60 12.56 18.37
CA GLY A 203 -16.54 11.20 18.91
C GLY A 203 -15.89 11.20 20.29
N LYS A 204 -16.56 10.59 21.28
CA LYS A 204 -16.02 10.46 22.65
C LYS A 204 -14.68 9.70 22.58
N PRO A 205 -13.54 10.29 23.01
CA PRO A 205 -12.22 9.67 22.91
C PRO A 205 -12.06 8.33 23.64
N GLY A 206 -13.00 7.96 24.53
CA GLY A 206 -12.95 6.78 25.39
C GLY A 206 -13.20 5.45 24.68
N VAL A 207 -14.16 5.38 23.74
CA VAL A 207 -14.57 4.10 23.11
C VAL A 207 -13.48 3.53 22.20
N ALA A 208 -12.72 4.41 21.53
CA ALA A 208 -11.59 4.00 20.67
C ALA A 208 -10.39 3.45 21.46
N ARG A 209 -10.26 3.80 22.75
CA ARG A 209 -9.20 3.26 23.61
C ARG A 209 -9.51 1.82 23.99
N ASP A 210 -10.72 1.51 24.46
CA ASP A 210 -11.05 0.16 24.96
C ASP A 210 -10.93 -0.94 23.88
N SER A 211 -11.31 -0.65 22.63
CA SER A 211 -11.19 -1.58 21.50
C SER A 211 -9.74 -1.89 21.11
N ALA A 212 -8.79 -0.98 21.36
CA ALA A 212 -7.39 -1.14 21.00
C ALA A 212 -6.62 -2.10 21.93
N HIS A 213 -7.08 -2.28 23.18
CA HIS A 213 -6.41 -3.10 24.20
C HIS A 213 -6.72 -4.60 24.08
N ALA A 214 -7.72 -4.98 23.28
CA ALA A 214 -8.09 -6.37 22.99
C ALA A 214 -8.46 -6.57 21.51
N PRO A 215 -7.50 -6.41 20.56
CA PRO A 215 -7.72 -6.43 19.12
C PRO A 215 -8.24 -7.79 18.66
N SER A 216 -9.56 -7.91 18.73
CA SER A 216 -10.34 -9.02 18.25
C SER A 216 -10.81 -8.74 16.81
N GLN A 217 -11.08 -7.49 16.52
CA GLN A 217 -11.54 -7.05 15.21
C GLN A 217 -10.40 -6.65 14.27
N PRO A 218 -10.61 -6.72 12.94
CA PRO A 218 -9.64 -6.24 11.97
C PRO A 218 -9.35 -4.75 12.16
N GLY A 219 -8.07 -4.38 12.22
CA GLY A 219 -7.62 -2.98 12.34
C GLY A 219 -7.96 -2.29 13.67
N ALA A 220 -8.28 -3.06 14.72
CA ALA A 220 -8.55 -2.52 16.05
C ALA A 220 -7.36 -1.73 16.64
N ASN A 221 -6.13 -2.12 16.27
CA ASN A 221 -4.89 -1.44 16.65
C ASN A 221 -4.56 -0.19 15.81
N VAL A 222 -5.32 0.13 14.76
CA VAL A 222 -5.09 1.34 13.91
C VAL A 222 -5.61 2.60 14.63
N ALA A 223 -5.01 2.95 15.76
CA ALA A 223 -5.41 4.06 16.61
C ALA A 223 -4.33 5.15 16.68
N THR A 224 -4.67 6.29 17.27
CA THR A 224 -3.67 7.34 17.52
C THR A 224 -2.82 6.93 18.71
N ASP A 225 -1.52 6.83 18.52
CA ASP A 225 -0.58 6.53 19.59
C ASP A 225 -0.31 7.78 20.48
N PRO A 226 -0.53 7.70 21.80
CA PRO A 226 -0.23 8.78 22.73
C PRO A 226 1.26 9.11 22.85
N ASP A 227 2.18 8.20 22.49
CA ASP A 227 3.63 8.41 22.57
C ASP A 227 4.21 9.16 21.37
N THR A 228 3.46 9.30 20.27
CA THR A 228 3.90 10.01 19.06
C THR A 228 4.52 11.40 19.34
N PRO A 229 4.00 12.25 20.27
CA PRO A 229 4.63 13.53 20.61
C PRO A 229 6.01 13.40 21.30
N LEU A 230 6.23 12.32 22.05
CA LEU A 230 7.52 12.02 22.68
C LEU A 230 8.50 11.45 21.65
N LEU A 231 8.07 10.48 20.84
CA LEU A 231 8.87 9.97 19.72
C LEU A 231 9.36 11.12 18.83
N ARG A 232 8.48 12.07 18.50
CA ARG A 232 8.84 13.28 17.76
C ARG A 232 9.95 14.10 18.42
N ALA A 233 9.86 14.33 19.73
CA ALA A 233 10.86 15.10 20.45
C ALA A 233 12.22 14.38 20.47
N LEU A 234 12.21 13.05 20.66
CA LEU A 234 13.42 12.23 20.63
C LEU A 234 14.12 12.30 19.25
N HIS A 235 13.36 12.26 18.14
CA HIS A 235 13.94 12.44 16.81
C HIS A 235 14.58 13.82 16.60
N VAL A 236 13.96 14.90 17.11
CA VAL A 236 14.55 16.26 17.03
C VAL A 236 15.84 16.34 17.86
N VAL A 237 15.82 15.79 19.06
CA VAL A 237 16.99 15.76 19.96
C VAL A 237 18.13 14.97 19.33
N ALA A 238 17.84 13.77 18.80
CA ALA A 238 18.82 12.96 18.08
C ALA A 238 19.41 13.72 16.89
N ALA A 239 18.56 14.34 16.06
CA ALA A 239 18.99 15.13 14.90
C ALA A 239 19.95 16.27 15.31
N VAL A 240 19.57 17.10 16.27
CA VAL A 240 20.37 18.25 16.73
C VAL A 240 21.68 17.80 17.40
N SER A 241 21.64 16.72 18.18
CA SER A 241 22.84 16.10 18.76
C SER A 241 23.79 15.58 17.68
N THR A 242 23.29 15.00 16.59
CA THR A 242 24.13 14.56 15.46
C THR A 242 24.86 15.73 14.81
N VAL A 243 24.18 16.85 14.57
CA VAL A 243 24.83 18.07 14.03
C VAL A 243 25.93 18.55 14.98
N THR A 244 25.62 18.59 16.28
CA THR A 244 26.55 19.03 17.32
C THR A 244 27.81 18.15 17.37
N LEU A 245 27.64 16.81 17.32
CA LEU A 245 28.75 15.87 17.32
C LEU A 245 29.63 16.03 16.08
N ILE A 246 29.06 16.24 14.89
CA ILE A 246 29.86 16.46 13.66
C ILE A 246 30.70 17.72 13.78
N VAL A 247 30.13 18.82 14.29
CA VAL A 247 30.83 20.10 14.48
C VAL A 247 31.94 19.98 15.53
N LEU A 248 31.72 19.22 16.60
CA LEU A 248 32.68 19.05 17.71
C LEU A 248 33.63 17.85 17.54
N GLY A 249 33.92 17.42 16.31
CA GLY A 249 34.96 16.42 16.03
C GLY A 249 34.53 14.95 16.01
N GLY A 250 33.24 14.67 16.24
CA GLY A 250 32.62 13.35 16.03
C GLY A 250 32.63 12.43 17.26
N PRO A 251 32.00 11.25 17.15
CA PRO A 251 31.78 10.35 18.30
C PRO A 251 33.04 9.59 18.75
N PHE A 252 34.10 9.55 17.94
CA PHE A 252 35.31 8.76 18.21
C PHE A 252 36.52 9.58 18.69
N ALA A 253 36.37 10.90 18.78
CA ALA A 253 37.37 11.81 19.31
C ALA A 253 36.82 12.44 20.59
N PRO A 254 36.82 11.72 21.73
CA PRO A 254 36.33 12.27 22.99
C PRO A 254 37.14 13.50 23.36
N ASP A 255 36.42 14.59 23.64
CA ASP A 255 36.99 15.90 23.96
C ASP A 255 36.73 16.25 25.44
N VAL A 256 37.52 17.15 25.98
CA VAL A 256 37.28 17.77 27.30
C VAL A 256 36.11 18.76 27.27
N ASP A 257 35.62 19.11 26.08
CA ASP A 257 34.48 19.98 25.88
C ASP A 257 33.18 19.38 26.44
N VAL A 258 32.60 20.06 27.44
CA VAL A 258 31.31 19.69 28.05
C VAL A 258 30.17 19.61 27.04
N ARG A 259 30.22 20.38 25.96
CA ARG A 259 29.19 20.39 24.90
C ARG A 259 29.16 19.06 24.16
N TRP A 260 30.32 18.44 23.96
CA TRP A 260 30.44 17.12 23.35
C TRP A 260 29.76 16.06 24.22
N TRP A 261 30.06 16.04 25.52
CA TRP A 261 29.42 15.13 26.48
C TRP A 261 27.91 15.33 26.55
N CYS A 262 27.44 16.59 26.55
CA CYS A 262 26.02 16.88 26.49
C CYS A 262 25.38 16.31 25.21
N ALA A 263 26.03 16.47 24.05
CA ALA A 263 25.53 15.94 22.78
C ALA A 263 25.44 14.40 22.79
N VAL A 264 26.46 13.70 23.32
CA VAL A 264 26.45 12.24 23.50
C VAL A 264 25.33 11.80 24.45
N VAL A 265 25.17 12.48 25.59
CA VAL A 265 24.08 12.17 26.55
C VAL A 265 22.72 12.37 25.90
N PHE A 266 22.49 13.46 25.17
CA PHE A 266 21.23 13.69 24.48
C PHE A 266 20.97 12.65 23.37
N ALA A 267 21.99 12.25 22.61
CA ALA A 267 21.86 11.17 21.63
C ALA A 267 21.52 9.83 22.31
N GLY A 268 22.16 9.51 23.43
CA GLY A 268 21.88 8.34 24.25
C GLY A 268 20.46 8.36 24.83
N VAL A 269 20.00 9.51 25.34
CA VAL A 269 18.62 9.70 25.83
C VAL A 269 17.61 9.52 24.70
N ALA A 270 17.90 10.03 23.49
CA ALA A 270 17.02 9.85 22.36
C ALA A 270 16.88 8.37 21.95
N LEU A 271 18.00 7.64 21.88
CA LEU A 271 18.01 6.20 21.56
C LEU A 271 17.36 5.36 22.65
N LEU A 272 17.72 5.59 23.92
CA LEU A 272 17.12 4.89 25.06
C LEU A 272 15.62 5.19 25.16
N GLY A 273 15.23 6.46 24.97
CA GLY A 273 13.84 6.85 24.90
C GLY A 273 13.09 6.08 23.83
N ALA A 274 13.64 5.95 22.62
CA ALA A 274 13.01 5.21 21.52
C ALA A 274 12.86 3.70 21.81
N VAL A 275 13.81 3.11 22.55
CA VAL A 275 13.73 1.71 23.03
C VAL A 275 12.67 1.53 24.11
N LEU A 276 12.53 2.50 25.02
CA LEU A 276 11.64 2.44 26.18
C LEU A 276 10.19 2.88 25.88
N LEU A 277 9.92 3.45 24.71
CA LEU A 277 8.53 3.66 24.27
C LEU A 277 7.83 2.31 24.18
N ASP A 278 6.54 2.28 24.52
CA ASP A 278 5.72 1.06 24.48
C ASP A 278 4.75 1.10 23.30
N ASP A 279 4.05 0.02 23.01
CA ASP A 279 2.88 0.02 22.14
C ASP A 279 1.61 0.16 23.00
N PRO A 280 0.82 1.24 22.84
CA PRO A 280 -0.44 1.42 23.59
C PRO A 280 -1.47 0.30 23.34
N THR A 281 -1.32 -0.48 22.26
CA THR A 281 -2.27 -1.55 21.90
C THR A 281 -1.99 -2.90 22.60
N GLU A 282 -0.87 -3.01 23.32
CA GLU A 282 -0.45 -4.26 23.99
C GLU A 282 -0.21 -4.11 25.51
N ALA A 283 -0.32 -2.91 26.06
CA ALA A 283 -0.09 -2.66 27.49
C ALA A 283 -1.22 -3.22 28.37
N ARG A 284 -1.00 -4.43 28.92
CA ARG A 284 -1.60 -4.84 30.21
C ARG A 284 -0.64 -4.47 31.33
N ASP A 285 -1.14 -3.75 32.33
CA ASP A 285 -0.71 -3.76 33.74
C ASP A 285 0.81 -3.73 34.04
N ALA A 286 1.59 -2.86 33.40
CA ALA A 286 2.95 -2.54 33.84
C ALA A 286 2.96 -1.25 34.68
N SER A 287 2.66 -1.36 35.97
CA SER A 287 2.38 -0.25 36.89
C SER A 287 3.58 0.66 37.23
N PHE A 288 4.83 0.21 37.08
CA PHE A 288 6.01 0.99 37.48
C PHE A 288 6.57 1.91 36.37
N GLY A 289 6.55 1.47 35.11
CA GLY A 289 7.05 2.25 33.96
C GLY A 289 6.09 3.36 33.52
N LEU A 290 4.79 3.18 33.75
CA LEU A 290 3.73 4.10 33.32
C LEU A 290 3.81 5.47 34.01
N ALA A 291 4.17 5.51 35.30
CA ALA A 291 4.22 6.76 36.08
C ALA A 291 5.42 7.65 35.72
N VAL A 292 6.61 7.05 35.52
CA VAL A 292 7.80 7.77 35.03
C VAL A 292 7.56 8.24 33.60
N ARG A 293 6.98 7.39 32.75
CA ARG A 293 6.60 7.73 31.36
C ARG A 293 5.57 8.86 31.31
N ALA A 294 4.53 8.82 32.15
CA ALA A 294 3.52 9.87 32.23
C ALA A 294 4.14 11.23 32.62
N ARG A 295 5.17 11.24 33.46
CA ARG A 295 5.92 12.46 33.82
C ARG A 295 6.85 12.96 32.70
N VAL A 296 7.57 12.07 32.03
CA VAL A 296 8.50 12.40 30.93
C VAL A 296 7.76 12.77 29.63
N ALA A 297 6.58 12.20 29.39
CA ALA A 297 5.75 12.49 28.22
C ALA A 297 5.03 13.85 28.29
N THR A 298 5.15 14.59 29.41
CA THR A 298 4.52 15.91 29.55
C THR A 298 5.08 16.91 28.54
N ALA A 299 4.23 17.82 28.06
CA ALA A 299 4.63 18.87 27.11
C ALA A 299 5.84 19.72 27.57
N PRO A 300 5.96 20.17 28.84
CA PRO A 300 7.11 20.95 29.28
C PRO A 300 8.43 20.17 29.22
N VAL A 301 8.47 18.91 29.66
CA VAL A 301 9.70 18.10 29.66
C VAL A 301 10.21 17.89 28.23
N ARG A 302 9.34 17.51 27.30
CA ARG A 302 9.70 17.32 25.89
C ARG A 302 10.23 18.60 25.25
N ARG A 303 9.58 19.74 25.51
CA ARG A 303 10.03 21.05 25.02
C ARG A 303 11.37 21.44 25.64
N GLY A 304 11.54 21.26 26.94
CA GLY A 304 12.79 21.50 27.64
C GLY A 304 13.95 20.70 27.07
N LEU A 305 13.73 19.41 26.78
CA LEU A 305 14.74 18.56 26.15
C LEU A 305 15.16 19.06 24.76
N MET A 306 14.20 19.42 23.90
CA MET A 306 14.49 19.97 22.57
C MET A 306 15.24 21.31 22.66
N VAL A 307 14.80 22.21 23.56
CA VAL A 307 15.45 23.51 23.77
C VAL A 307 16.87 23.33 24.29
N ALA A 308 17.08 22.47 25.29
CA ALA A 308 18.41 22.21 25.84
C ALA A 308 19.37 21.68 24.77
N ALA A 309 18.95 20.69 23.96
CA ALA A 309 19.75 20.19 22.85
C ALA A 309 20.05 21.28 21.81
N SER A 310 19.07 22.12 21.47
CA SER A 310 19.26 23.25 20.55
C SER A 310 20.19 24.34 21.09
N LEU A 311 20.20 24.59 22.40
CA LEU A 311 21.13 25.52 23.03
C LEU A 311 22.57 24.99 22.98
N VAL A 312 22.77 23.68 23.18
CA VAL A 312 24.09 23.07 23.00
C VAL A 312 24.56 23.21 21.56
N LEU A 313 23.70 22.91 20.57
CA LEU A 313 24.03 23.15 19.15
C LEU A 313 24.39 24.62 18.90
N LEU A 314 23.56 25.57 19.37
CA LEU A 314 23.83 26.99 19.19
C LEU A 314 25.20 27.38 19.76
N SER A 315 25.54 26.88 20.96
CA SER A 315 26.85 27.13 21.57
C SER A 315 28.01 26.53 20.77
N ALA A 316 27.83 25.36 20.15
CA ALA A 316 28.81 24.74 19.26
C ALA A 316 28.96 25.52 17.95
N VAL A 317 27.88 26.12 17.43
CA VAL A 317 27.92 26.90 16.19
C VAL A 317 28.56 28.27 16.39
N VAL A 318 28.31 28.91 17.52
CA VAL A 318 28.90 30.22 17.88
C VAL A 318 30.39 30.09 18.20
N ALA A 319 30.83 28.95 18.74
CA ALA A 319 32.24 28.68 19.05
C ALA A 319 32.65 27.26 18.60
N PRO A 320 32.78 27.01 17.28
CA PRO A 320 32.97 25.66 16.73
C PRO A 320 34.37 25.06 16.92
N GLY A 321 35.32 25.82 17.48
CA GLY A 321 36.72 25.40 17.53
C GLY A 321 37.38 25.53 16.16
N ASP A 322 38.15 24.51 15.75
CA ASP A 322 38.71 24.44 14.40
C ASP A 322 37.61 24.13 13.37
N PHE A 323 37.43 25.05 12.43
CA PHE A 323 36.37 25.00 11.42
C PHE A 323 36.96 25.30 10.04
N THR A 324 38.16 24.79 9.77
CA THR A 324 38.85 24.95 8.50
C THR A 324 39.13 23.60 7.86
N GLY A 325 38.83 23.47 6.58
CA GLY A 325 38.99 22.19 5.87
C GLY A 325 37.91 21.17 6.23
N ALA A 326 38.23 19.89 6.02
CA ALA A 326 37.27 18.80 6.22
C ALA A 326 37.06 18.53 7.71
N LEU A 327 35.80 18.52 8.15
CA LEU A 327 35.49 18.31 9.57
C LEU A 327 35.83 16.86 9.98
N PRO A 328 36.64 16.66 11.04
CA PRO A 328 37.03 15.32 11.48
C PRO A 328 35.82 14.49 11.94
N GLY A 329 34.76 15.14 12.42
CA GLY A 329 33.54 14.49 12.87
C GLY A 329 32.64 13.94 11.77
N SER A 330 32.80 14.39 10.52
CA SER A 330 31.91 13.98 9.41
C SER A 330 31.99 12.50 9.10
N GLY A 331 33.19 11.97 8.87
CA GLY A 331 33.39 10.57 8.48
C GLY A 331 32.96 9.60 9.56
N GLY A 332 33.52 9.76 10.77
CA GLY A 332 33.24 8.87 11.90
C GLY A 332 31.77 8.84 12.29
N THR A 333 31.06 9.96 12.21
CA THR A 333 29.62 10.00 12.54
C THR A 333 28.79 9.22 11.52
N ILE A 334 29.03 9.42 10.22
CA ILE A 334 28.30 8.69 9.16
C ILE A 334 28.59 7.19 9.21
N ASP A 335 29.84 6.82 9.48
CA ASP A 335 30.26 5.42 9.64
C ASP A 335 29.57 4.76 10.84
N LEU A 336 29.54 5.43 11.99
CA LEU A 336 28.86 4.93 13.18
C LEU A 336 27.37 4.71 12.91
N ILE A 337 26.68 5.70 12.33
CA ILE A 337 25.25 5.60 12.04
C ILE A 337 24.99 4.46 11.05
N THR A 338 25.79 4.34 10.00
CA THR A 338 25.66 3.29 8.98
C THR A 338 25.90 1.91 9.56
N GLY A 339 26.94 1.75 10.41
CA GLY A 339 27.23 0.51 11.11
C GLY A 339 26.10 0.12 12.08
N MET A 340 25.59 1.08 12.86
CA MET A 340 24.45 0.85 13.76
C MET A 340 23.17 0.47 13.01
N LEU A 341 22.91 1.08 11.85
CA LEU A 341 21.80 0.71 10.97
C LEU A 341 21.95 -0.72 10.45
N LEU A 342 23.15 -1.10 9.98
CA LEU A 342 23.43 -2.45 9.53
C LEU A 342 23.22 -3.48 10.64
N ILE A 343 23.78 -3.24 11.83
CA ILE A 343 23.60 -4.10 13.01
C ILE A 343 22.12 -4.21 13.37
N THR A 344 21.38 -3.10 13.37
CA THR A 344 19.94 -3.09 13.69
C THR A 344 19.14 -3.89 12.66
N CYS A 345 19.42 -3.73 11.37
CA CYS A 345 18.79 -4.51 10.30
C CYS A 345 19.05 -6.01 10.45
N VAL A 346 20.29 -6.41 10.75
CA VAL A 346 20.66 -7.80 10.99
C VAL A 346 19.96 -8.34 12.25
N ALA A 347 19.95 -7.58 13.35
CA ALA A 347 19.27 -7.95 14.57
C ALA A 347 17.77 -8.17 14.34
N VAL A 348 17.08 -7.27 13.62
CA VAL A 348 15.67 -7.44 13.24
C VAL A 348 15.47 -8.69 12.39
N ALA A 349 16.31 -8.90 11.37
CA ALA A 349 16.22 -10.05 10.47
C ALA A 349 16.39 -11.39 11.23
N VAL A 350 17.34 -11.46 12.15
CA VAL A 350 17.63 -12.65 12.96
C VAL A 350 16.52 -12.90 13.98
N LEU A 351 16.11 -11.87 14.73
CA LEU A 351 15.08 -11.98 15.77
C LEU A 351 13.67 -12.21 15.21
N LEU A 352 13.42 -11.83 13.96
CA LEU A 352 12.17 -12.15 13.27
C LEU A 352 11.98 -13.65 13.01
N VAL A 353 13.06 -14.43 12.90
CA VAL A 353 12.97 -15.88 12.67
C VAL A 353 12.24 -16.59 13.82
N PRO A 354 12.69 -16.50 15.09
CA PRO A 354 11.94 -17.09 16.21
C PRO A 354 10.55 -16.45 16.39
N ALA A 355 10.36 -15.16 16.09
CA ALA A 355 9.05 -14.51 16.19
C ALA A 355 8.03 -15.12 15.21
N ALA A 356 8.45 -15.30 13.96
CA ALA A 356 7.66 -15.94 12.91
C ALA A 356 7.38 -17.42 13.24
N LEU A 357 8.35 -18.14 13.79
CA LEU A 357 8.17 -19.54 14.21
C LEU A 357 7.16 -19.68 15.35
N LEU A 358 7.21 -18.80 16.36
CA LEU A 358 6.25 -18.79 17.48
C LEU A 358 4.83 -18.43 17.01
N ALA A 359 4.71 -17.50 16.06
CA ALA A 359 3.43 -17.07 15.51
C ALA A 359 2.84 -18.07 14.49
N ARG A 360 3.65 -19.03 13.99
CA ARG A 360 3.25 -20.04 12.99
C ARG A 360 1.98 -20.80 13.34
N SER A 361 1.76 -21.07 14.63
CA SER A 361 0.56 -21.76 15.13
C SER A 361 -0.75 -21.09 14.68
N ARG A 362 -0.77 -19.77 14.50
CA ARG A 362 -1.97 -19.02 14.09
C ARG A 362 -2.40 -19.25 12.64
N TRP A 363 -1.49 -19.69 11.78
CA TRP A 363 -1.75 -19.87 10.34
C TRP A 363 -1.27 -21.22 9.81
N ALA A 364 -0.86 -22.15 10.67
CA ALA A 364 -0.46 -23.50 10.28
C ALA A 364 -1.60 -24.23 9.56
N ASP A 365 -2.84 -24.03 10.02
CA ASP A 365 -4.05 -24.66 9.46
C ASP A 365 -4.60 -23.94 8.22
N LEU A 366 -4.05 -22.76 7.88
CA LEU A 366 -4.47 -22.03 6.69
C LEU A 366 -3.85 -22.64 5.42
N PRO A 367 -4.56 -22.67 4.28
CA PRO A 367 -3.97 -22.91 2.97
C PRO A 367 -2.83 -21.93 2.66
N ARG A 368 -1.82 -22.38 1.91
CA ARG A 368 -0.65 -21.57 1.54
C ARG A 368 -0.99 -20.16 0.99
N PRO A 369 -2.01 -19.97 0.12
CA PRO A 369 -2.35 -18.66 -0.41
C PRO A 369 -2.84 -17.64 0.63
N LEU A 370 -3.24 -18.08 1.83
CA LEU A 370 -3.75 -17.22 2.90
C LEU A 370 -2.72 -16.98 4.01
N ARG A 371 -1.59 -17.69 3.98
CA ARG A 371 -0.53 -17.55 4.99
C ARG A 371 0.24 -16.24 4.78
N PRO A 372 0.78 -15.65 5.86
CA PRO A 372 1.66 -14.50 5.77
C PRO A 372 2.79 -14.68 4.76
N TRP A 373 3.14 -13.61 4.05
CA TRP A 373 4.26 -13.64 3.12
C TRP A 373 5.55 -13.97 3.88
N VAL A 374 6.28 -14.97 3.36
CA VAL A 374 7.51 -15.47 3.98
C VAL A 374 7.30 -15.88 5.46
N GLY A 375 6.09 -16.34 5.80
CA GLY A 375 5.75 -16.72 7.18
C GLY A 375 5.77 -15.56 8.18
N GLY A 376 5.66 -14.30 7.73
CA GLY A 376 5.69 -13.11 8.59
C GLY A 376 7.06 -12.45 8.69
N TRP A 377 8.06 -12.91 7.92
CA TRP A 377 9.41 -12.34 7.93
C TRP A 377 9.57 -11.08 7.06
N MET A 378 8.52 -10.64 6.36
CA MET A 378 8.59 -9.56 5.36
C MET A 378 8.97 -8.18 5.93
N ALA A 379 8.87 -7.95 7.25
CA ALA A 379 9.35 -6.72 7.87
C ALA A 379 10.86 -6.47 7.66
N ALA A 380 11.70 -7.53 7.70
CA ALA A 380 13.15 -7.42 7.51
C ALA A 380 13.57 -6.88 6.13
N PRO A 381 13.14 -7.47 5.00
CA PRO A 381 13.52 -6.95 3.68
C PRO A 381 12.98 -5.54 3.43
N VAL A 382 11.80 -5.18 3.96
CA VAL A 382 11.25 -3.82 3.85
C VAL A 382 12.08 -2.81 4.63
N LEU A 383 12.49 -3.15 5.86
CA LEU A 383 13.42 -2.31 6.64
C LEU A 383 14.77 -2.17 5.93
N GLY A 384 15.31 -3.26 5.39
CA GLY A 384 16.57 -3.24 4.63
C GLY A 384 16.49 -2.27 3.44
N ILE A 385 15.43 -2.36 2.64
CA ILE A 385 15.19 -1.42 1.53
C ILE A 385 15.09 0.04 2.03
N ALA A 386 14.40 0.28 3.15
CA ALA A 386 14.31 1.61 3.75
C ALA A 386 15.70 2.19 4.10
N CYS A 387 16.52 1.41 4.81
CA CYS A 387 17.87 1.82 5.23
C CYS A 387 18.77 2.09 4.02
N LEU A 388 18.71 1.26 2.99
CA LEU A 388 19.55 1.37 1.81
C LEU A 388 19.15 2.52 0.88
N LEU A 389 17.86 2.80 0.74
CA LEU A 389 17.39 4.00 0.06
C LEU A 389 17.86 5.26 0.81
N GLY A 390 17.81 5.24 2.15
CA GLY A 390 18.31 6.32 3.00
C GLY A 390 19.81 6.59 2.79
N THR A 391 20.66 5.56 2.81
CA THR A 391 22.10 5.72 2.57
C THR A 391 22.39 6.20 1.14
N GLY A 392 21.67 5.67 0.15
CA GLY A 392 21.82 6.06 -1.26
C GLY A 392 21.48 7.53 -1.53
N PHE A 393 20.39 8.05 -0.96
CA PHE A 393 19.97 9.44 -1.18
C PHE A 393 21.01 10.46 -0.71
N GLY A 394 21.59 10.28 0.48
CA GLY A 394 22.59 11.23 0.96
C GLY A 394 23.92 11.16 0.21
N ALA A 395 24.39 9.97 -0.16
CA ALA A 395 25.58 9.83 -1.01
C ALA A 395 25.35 10.50 -2.37
N GLY A 396 24.20 10.26 -2.99
CA GLY A 396 23.82 10.90 -4.25
C GLY A 396 23.76 12.43 -4.15
N LEU A 397 23.21 12.97 -3.06
CA LEU A 397 23.15 14.40 -2.79
C LEU A 397 24.55 15.00 -2.63
N ALA A 398 25.41 14.40 -1.81
CA ALA A 398 26.76 14.89 -1.55
C ALA A 398 27.64 14.90 -2.81
N LEU A 399 27.56 13.83 -3.62
CA LEU A 399 28.27 13.76 -4.90
C LEU A 399 27.76 14.79 -5.91
N SER A 400 26.45 15.04 -5.94
CA SER A 400 25.85 16.05 -6.79
C SER A 400 26.25 17.46 -6.35
N ALA A 401 26.28 17.72 -5.04
CA ALA A 401 26.73 19.00 -4.49
C ALA A 401 28.21 19.27 -4.81
N ARG A 402 29.10 18.29 -4.63
CA ARG A 402 30.51 18.41 -5.00
C ARG A 402 30.68 18.76 -6.49
N ARG A 403 29.92 18.11 -7.37
CA ARG A 403 29.92 18.41 -8.82
C ARG A 403 29.40 19.81 -9.12
N ALA A 404 28.32 20.23 -8.48
CA ALA A 404 27.74 21.56 -8.67
C ALA A 404 28.67 22.69 -8.23
N LEU A 405 29.46 22.47 -7.18
CA LEU A 405 30.48 23.41 -6.71
C LEU A 405 31.73 23.47 -7.61
N GLY A 406 31.87 22.55 -8.58
CA GLY A 406 32.94 22.58 -9.59
C GLY A 406 34.36 22.36 -9.05
N HIS A 407 34.50 21.86 -7.81
CA HIS A 407 35.79 21.77 -7.13
C HIS A 407 36.08 20.31 -6.71
N PRO A 408 36.83 19.53 -7.52
CA PRO A 408 37.03 18.10 -7.28
C PRO A 408 37.91 17.79 -6.05
N THR A 409 38.66 18.76 -5.55
CA THR A 409 39.52 18.61 -4.36
C THR A 409 38.76 18.64 -3.05
N LEU A 410 37.44 18.91 -3.07
CA LEU A 410 36.63 18.85 -1.86
C LEU A 410 36.53 17.40 -1.37
N LEU A 411 36.83 17.22 -0.09
CA LEU A 411 36.91 15.92 0.55
C LEU A 411 35.52 15.50 1.02
N LEU A 412 35.17 14.27 0.66
CA LEU A 412 33.95 13.62 1.09
C LEU A 412 34.31 12.48 2.04
N PRO A 413 33.45 12.16 3.02
CA PRO A 413 33.60 10.95 3.83
C PRO A 413 33.83 9.69 2.99
N ALA A 414 34.79 8.86 3.38
CA ALA A 414 35.08 7.58 2.74
C ALA A 414 33.85 6.65 2.68
N ALA A 415 32.93 6.77 3.64
CA ALA A 415 31.65 6.08 3.66
C ALA A 415 30.82 6.27 2.36
N TYR A 416 30.97 7.39 1.66
CA TYR A 416 30.25 7.62 0.41
C TYR A 416 30.82 6.79 -0.75
N ASP A 417 32.11 6.51 -0.76
CA ASP A 417 32.70 5.61 -1.75
C ASP A 417 32.15 4.19 -1.54
N ASP A 418 32.05 3.72 -0.29
CA ASP A 418 31.42 2.44 0.05
C ASP A 418 29.98 2.35 -0.45
N VAL A 419 29.19 3.42 -0.24
CA VAL A 419 27.80 3.49 -0.72
C VAL A 419 27.75 3.45 -2.25
N THR A 420 28.65 4.16 -2.96
CA THR A 420 28.67 4.07 -4.43
C THR A 420 29.06 2.69 -4.93
N ILE A 421 30.06 2.04 -4.32
CA ILE A 421 30.45 0.66 -4.64
C ILE A 421 29.28 -0.29 -4.41
N PHE A 422 28.56 -0.13 -3.30
CA PHE A 422 27.36 -0.89 -2.99
C PHE A 422 26.30 -0.78 -4.10
N TRP A 423 25.96 0.45 -4.51
CA TRP A 423 24.97 0.68 -5.57
C TRP A 423 25.45 0.22 -6.94
N GLY A 424 26.75 0.33 -7.23
CA GLY A 424 27.36 -0.17 -8.46
C GLY A 424 27.28 -1.70 -8.55
N THR A 425 27.58 -2.37 -7.44
CA THR A 425 27.49 -3.83 -7.32
C THR A 425 26.03 -4.29 -7.45
N CYS A 426 25.11 -3.58 -6.79
CA CYS A 426 23.67 -3.84 -6.91
C CYS A 426 23.18 -3.69 -8.36
N LEU A 427 23.66 -2.68 -9.09
CA LEU A 427 23.29 -2.48 -10.50
C LEU A 427 23.78 -3.65 -11.37
N VAL A 428 25.02 -4.11 -11.16
CA VAL A 428 25.58 -5.27 -11.88
C VAL A 428 24.76 -6.54 -11.57
N LEU A 429 24.45 -6.78 -10.30
CA LEU A 429 23.65 -7.94 -9.89
C LEU A 429 22.22 -7.88 -10.44
N LEU A 430 21.59 -6.69 -10.45
CA LEU A 430 20.28 -6.48 -11.06
C LEU A 430 20.31 -6.73 -12.57
N ALA A 431 21.33 -6.24 -13.27
CA ALA A 431 21.51 -6.46 -14.70
C ALA A 431 21.68 -7.95 -15.01
N ALA A 432 22.48 -8.67 -14.21
CA ALA A 432 22.65 -10.12 -14.34
C ALA A 432 21.34 -10.89 -14.08
N ALA A 433 20.61 -10.53 -13.02
CA ALA A 433 19.31 -11.12 -12.71
C ALA A 433 18.29 -10.87 -13.83
N ALA A 434 18.25 -9.65 -14.39
CA ALA A 434 17.38 -9.29 -15.50
C ALA A 434 17.75 -10.03 -16.79
N ALA A 435 19.04 -10.19 -17.08
CA ALA A 435 19.53 -10.94 -18.24
C ALA A 435 19.09 -12.41 -18.23
N ILE A 436 18.86 -12.99 -17.05
CA ILE A 436 18.32 -14.36 -16.90
C ILE A 436 16.79 -14.35 -16.88
N ALA A 437 16.19 -13.46 -16.08
CA ALA A 437 14.75 -13.46 -15.84
C ALA A 437 13.94 -13.02 -17.06
N VAL A 438 14.40 -12.03 -17.82
CA VAL A 438 13.67 -11.51 -18.99
C VAL A 438 13.51 -12.57 -20.07
N PRO A 439 14.56 -13.29 -20.53
CA PRO A 439 14.40 -14.38 -21.48
C PRO A 439 13.48 -15.50 -20.96
N VAL A 440 13.58 -15.86 -19.68
CA VAL A 440 12.71 -16.88 -19.06
C VAL A 440 11.24 -16.45 -19.10
N VAL A 441 10.95 -15.20 -18.71
CA VAL A 441 9.58 -14.66 -18.74
C VAL A 441 9.06 -14.56 -20.17
N LEU A 442 9.88 -14.07 -21.11
CA LEU A 442 9.51 -14.00 -22.53
C LEU A 442 9.27 -15.39 -23.12
N PHE A 443 10.10 -16.37 -22.77
CA PHE A 443 9.94 -17.77 -23.19
C PHE A 443 8.65 -18.38 -22.63
N HIS A 444 8.37 -18.17 -21.34
CA HIS A 444 7.11 -18.61 -20.73
C HIS A 444 5.91 -17.94 -21.38
N GLN A 445 5.95 -16.62 -21.60
CA GLN A 445 4.88 -15.88 -22.27
C GLN A 445 4.66 -16.38 -23.70
N TRP A 446 5.75 -16.56 -24.46
CA TRP A 446 5.73 -17.10 -25.81
C TRP A 446 5.11 -18.50 -25.82
N ARG A 447 5.53 -19.39 -24.92
CA ARG A 447 4.98 -20.74 -24.77
C ARG A 447 3.49 -20.69 -24.45
N THR A 448 3.06 -19.89 -23.46
CA THR A 448 1.64 -19.77 -23.06
C THR A 448 0.77 -19.10 -24.13
N ASN A 449 1.35 -18.31 -25.03
CA ASN A 449 0.64 -17.71 -26.15
C ASN A 449 0.52 -18.67 -27.35
N ARG A 450 1.44 -19.65 -27.47
CA ARG A 450 1.47 -20.64 -28.55
C ARG A 450 0.75 -21.93 -28.21
N SER A 451 0.76 -22.32 -26.94
CA SER A 451 -0.04 -23.41 -26.45
C SER A 451 -1.51 -22.99 -26.46
N ASP A 452 -2.39 -23.84 -27.02
CA ASP A 452 -3.82 -23.83 -26.74
C ASP A 452 -4.05 -24.23 -25.26
N ASP A 453 -3.45 -23.48 -24.34
CA ASP A 453 -3.57 -23.70 -22.92
C ASP A 453 -5.05 -23.59 -22.56
N ALA A 454 -5.58 -24.70 -22.05
CA ALA A 454 -6.96 -24.83 -21.63
C ALA A 454 -7.41 -23.56 -20.86
N VAL A 455 -8.55 -23.02 -21.28
CA VAL A 455 -9.20 -21.91 -20.59
C VAL A 455 -9.43 -22.35 -19.15
N PRO A 456 -9.03 -21.57 -18.12
CA PRO A 456 -9.29 -21.95 -16.73
C PRO A 456 -10.78 -22.25 -16.53
N ASP A 457 -11.12 -23.32 -15.82
CA ASP A 457 -12.51 -23.76 -15.73
C ASP A 457 -13.44 -22.69 -15.15
N GLU A 458 -12.94 -21.86 -14.22
CA GLU A 458 -13.71 -20.73 -13.69
C GLU A 458 -14.04 -19.69 -14.79
N VAL A 459 -13.09 -19.44 -15.70
CA VAL A 459 -13.27 -18.54 -16.85
C VAL A 459 -14.23 -19.16 -17.86
N ALA A 460 -14.10 -20.46 -18.14
CA ALA A 460 -15.02 -21.18 -19.01
C ALA A 460 -16.46 -21.10 -18.49
N LEU A 461 -16.65 -21.24 -17.17
CA LEU A 461 -17.96 -21.16 -16.53
C LEU A 461 -18.55 -19.74 -16.50
N LEU A 462 -17.72 -18.73 -16.23
CA LEU A 462 -18.12 -17.31 -16.25
C LEU A 462 -18.50 -16.83 -17.65
N HIS A 463 -17.81 -17.31 -18.68
CA HIS A 463 -18.01 -16.94 -20.09
C HIS A 463 -18.59 -18.10 -20.92
N ALA A 464 -19.44 -18.94 -20.31
CA ALA A 464 -20.10 -20.04 -21.01
C ALA A 464 -20.82 -19.54 -22.27
N GLY A 465 -20.58 -20.19 -23.41
CA GLY A 465 -21.13 -19.80 -24.71
C GLY A 465 -20.40 -18.65 -25.43
N ARG A 466 -19.27 -18.15 -24.92
CA ARG A 466 -18.54 -17.00 -25.49
C ARG A 466 -17.04 -17.24 -25.61
N THR A 467 -16.65 -17.97 -26.64
CA THR A 467 -15.26 -18.40 -26.89
C THR A 467 -14.28 -17.23 -27.03
N GLN A 468 -14.66 -16.15 -27.70
CA GLN A 468 -13.79 -14.98 -27.86
C GLN A 468 -13.48 -14.30 -26.51
N ASP A 469 -14.49 -14.13 -25.67
CA ASP A 469 -14.34 -13.55 -24.33
C ASP A 469 -13.52 -14.46 -23.42
N GLN A 470 -13.74 -15.78 -23.47
CA GLN A 470 -12.94 -16.76 -22.74
C GLN A 470 -11.44 -16.60 -23.02
N SER A 471 -11.04 -16.43 -24.28
CA SER A 471 -9.62 -16.27 -24.65
C SER A 471 -9.01 -14.98 -24.07
N ARG A 472 -9.76 -13.87 -24.09
CA ARG A 472 -9.34 -12.57 -23.56
C ARG A 472 -9.25 -12.60 -22.03
N ALA A 473 -10.28 -13.13 -21.38
CA ALA A 473 -10.35 -13.31 -19.95
C ALA A 473 -9.25 -14.26 -19.43
N ALA A 474 -9.01 -15.40 -20.10
CA ALA A 474 -7.99 -16.37 -19.71
C ALA A 474 -6.58 -15.77 -19.70
N ARG A 475 -6.22 -14.99 -20.74
CA ARG A 475 -4.92 -14.29 -20.78
C ARG A 475 -4.76 -13.29 -19.64
N ALA A 476 -5.78 -12.46 -19.41
CA ALA A 476 -5.77 -11.48 -18.33
C ALA A 476 -5.72 -12.16 -16.95
N TRP A 477 -6.48 -13.24 -16.76
CA TRP A 477 -6.53 -14.03 -15.53
C TRP A 477 -5.18 -14.68 -15.20
N ARG A 478 -4.52 -15.29 -16.20
CA ARG A 478 -3.19 -15.89 -16.03
C ARG A 478 -2.16 -14.83 -15.62
N ARG A 479 -2.16 -13.66 -16.28
CA ARG A 479 -1.27 -12.53 -15.94
C ARG A 479 -1.51 -12.05 -14.51
N THR A 480 -2.77 -11.91 -14.10
CA THR A 480 -3.17 -11.53 -12.74
C THR A 480 -2.69 -12.53 -11.69
N ARG A 481 -2.91 -13.84 -11.91
CA ARG A 481 -2.40 -14.89 -11.00
C ARG A 481 -0.88 -14.87 -10.89
N LEU A 482 -0.16 -14.66 -12.00
CA LEU A 482 1.29 -14.53 -11.98
C LEU A 482 1.75 -13.30 -11.17
N GLN A 483 1.09 -12.16 -11.33
CA GLN A 483 1.41 -10.93 -10.61
C GLN A 483 1.17 -11.09 -9.09
N GLN A 484 -0.02 -11.54 -8.68
CA GLN A 484 -0.36 -11.73 -7.27
C GLN A 484 0.49 -12.82 -6.61
N GLY A 485 0.78 -13.90 -7.34
CA GLY A 485 1.60 -15.01 -6.87
C GLY A 485 3.06 -14.63 -6.64
N ASN A 486 3.61 -13.68 -7.40
CA ASN A 486 5.04 -13.35 -7.38
C ASN A 486 5.38 -11.95 -6.87
N ALA A 487 4.41 -11.09 -6.55
CA ALA A 487 4.67 -9.72 -6.08
C ALA A 487 5.66 -9.68 -4.89
N HIS A 488 5.45 -10.55 -3.90
CA HIS A 488 6.32 -10.66 -2.73
C HIS A 488 7.71 -11.24 -3.06
N HIS A 489 7.83 -12.12 -4.07
CA HIS A 489 9.12 -12.61 -4.54
C HIS A 489 9.96 -11.50 -5.19
N VAL A 490 9.33 -10.53 -5.86
CA VAL A 490 10.04 -9.37 -6.42
C VAL A 490 10.66 -8.52 -5.30
N VAL A 491 9.91 -8.28 -4.22
CA VAL A 491 10.43 -7.55 -3.04
C VAL A 491 11.60 -8.31 -2.41
N LEU A 492 11.49 -9.63 -2.27
CA LEU A 492 12.57 -10.47 -1.73
C LEU A 492 13.78 -10.54 -2.64
N LEU A 493 13.59 -10.61 -3.96
CA LEU A 493 14.68 -10.58 -4.93
C LEU A 493 15.44 -9.25 -4.81
N LEU A 494 14.72 -8.13 -4.80
CA LEU A 494 15.33 -6.81 -4.65
C LEU A 494 16.10 -6.70 -3.33
N ALA A 495 15.47 -7.06 -2.20
CA ALA A 495 16.13 -7.04 -0.90
C ALA A 495 17.31 -8.00 -0.82
N GLY A 496 17.22 -9.16 -1.47
CA GLY A 496 18.29 -10.15 -1.56
C GLY A 496 19.49 -9.62 -2.34
N LEU A 497 19.28 -9.07 -3.55
CA LEU A 497 20.35 -8.48 -4.35
C LEU A 497 21.03 -7.31 -3.63
N LEU A 498 20.24 -6.49 -2.94
CA LEU A 498 20.74 -5.44 -2.07
C LEU A 498 21.58 -6.02 -0.92
N ALA A 499 21.10 -7.03 -0.21
CA ALA A 499 21.85 -7.69 0.86
C ALA A 499 23.17 -8.30 0.34
N LEU A 500 23.14 -9.01 -0.80
CA LEU A 500 24.32 -9.56 -1.46
C LEU A 500 25.35 -8.47 -1.81
N SER A 501 24.90 -7.27 -2.17
CA SER A 501 25.79 -6.15 -2.50
C SER A 501 26.60 -5.64 -1.30
N THR A 502 26.14 -5.92 -0.07
CA THR A 502 26.84 -5.51 1.17
C THR A 502 28.18 -6.25 1.34
N GLY A 503 28.26 -7.51 0.88
CA GLY A 503 29.46 -8.35 1.03
C GLY A 503 30.68 -7.77 0.32
N PRO A 504 30.64 -7.57 -1.01
CA PRO A 504 31.75 -6.96 -1.76
C PRO A 504 32.16 -5.58 -1.23
N THR A 505 31.20 -4.75 -0.83
CA THR A 505 31.47 -3.44 -0.20
C THR A 505 32.26 -3.61 1.10
N LEU A 506 31.84 -4.51 1.98
CA LEU A 506 32.54 -4.75 3.24
C LEU A 506 33.95 -5.33 3.02
N VAL A 507 34.10 -6.25 2.07
CA VAL A 507 35.40 -6.83 1.70
C VAL A 507 36.35 -5.75 1.18
N LEU A 508 35.91 -4.89 0.26
CA LEU A 508 36.72 -3.78 -0.25
C LEU A 508 37.07 -2.77 0.83
N ARG A 509 36.13 -2.48 1.74
CA ARG A 509 36.38 -1.61 2.89
C ARG A 509 37.47 -2.16 3.81
N LEU A 510 37.53 -3.48 3.98
CA LEU A 510 38.55 -4.15 4.81
C LEU A 510 39.91 -4.28 4.11
N LEU A 511 39.93 -4.45 2.79
CA LEU A 511 41.16 -4.62 1.99
C LEU A 511 41.79 -3.29 1.52
N GLY A 512 41.03 -2.20 1.55
CA GLY A 512 41.44 -0.88 1.06
C GLY A 512 40.99 -0.64 -0.40
N PRO A 513 40.41 0.53 -0.73
CA PRO A 513 39.81 0.79 -2.05
C PRO A 513 40.82 0.79 -3.23
N ASP A 514 42.11 0.99 -2.95
CA ASP A 514 43.19 0.96 -3.94
C ASP A 514 43.65 -0.45 -4.31
N SER A 515 43.12 -1.50 -3.66
CA SER A 515 43.55 -2.87 -3.90
C SER A 515 43.09 -3.44 -5.25
N ALA A 516 42.18 -2.75 -5.96
CA ALA A 516 41.49 -3.29 -7.12
C ALA A 516 41.12 -2.22 -8.17
N SER A 517 41.64 -2.32 -9.40
CA SER A 517 41.33 -1.40 -10.51
C SER A 517 39.85 -1.37 -10.92
N TRP A 518 39.10 -2.44 -10.64
CA TRP A 518 37.67 -2.53 -10.93
C TRP A 518 36.79 -1.78 -9.90
N SER A 519 37.33 -1.34 -8.76
CA SER A 519 36.58 -0.56 -7.76
C SER A 519 36.09 0.77 -8.34
N GLN A 520 36.91 1.44 -9.16
CA GLN A 520 36.58 2.68 -9.84
C GLN A 520 35.40 2.54 -10.82
N VAL A 521 35.30 1.38 -11.49
CA VAL A 521 34.17 1.07 -12.38
C VAL A 521 32.89 0.93 -11.56
N LEU A 522 32.94 0.25 -10.41
CA LEU A 522 31.79 0.11 -9.52
C LEU A 522 31.34 1.45 -8.94
N VAL A 523 32.29 2.31 -8.54
CA VAL A 523 31.99 3.68 -8.10
C VAL A 523 31.24 4.42 -9.22
N ALA A 524 31.77 4.44 -10.45
CA ALA A 524 31.14 5.12 -11.58
C ALA A 524 29.72 4.59 -11.88
N LEU A 525 29.55 3.26 -11.90
CA LEU A 525 28.24 2.62 -12.05
C LEU A 525 27.29 2.98 -10.91
N GLY A 526 27.78 3.02 -9.67
CA GLY A 526 27.00 3.41 -8.51
C GLY A 526 26.50 4.84 -8.56
N VAL A 527 27.36 5.77 -8.98
CA VAL A 527 26.93 7.16 -9.20
C VAL A 527 25.90 7.25 -10.32
N GLY A 528 26.08 6.50 -11.41
CA GLY A 528 25.10 6.39 -12.47
C GLY A 528 23.75 5.82 -11.99
N ALA A 529 23.78 4.78 -11.16
CA ALA A 529 22.61 4.14 -10.58
C ALA A 529 21.83 5.11 -9.68
N LEU A 530 22.52 5.84 -8.79
CA LEU A 530 21.93 6.84 -7.91
C LEU A 530 21.33 8.01 -8.71
N ALA A 531 22.03 8.47 -9.74
CA ALA A 531 21.51 9.52 -10.63
C ALA A 531 20.26 9.05 -11.40
N ALA A 532 20.27 7.82 -11.93
CA ALA A 532 19.13 7.22 -12.60
C ALA A 532 17.93 7.05 -11.66
N LEU A 533 18.17 6.63 -10.41
CA LEU A 533 17.14 6.51 -9.36
C LEU A 533 16.52 7.89 -9.06
N ALA A 534 17.34 8.93 -8.88
CA ALA A 534 16.85 10.29 -8.66
C ALA A 534 16.00 10.80 -9.84
N ILE A 535 16.45 10.59 -11.07
CA ILE A 535 15.70 10.96 -12.29
C ILE A 535 14.39 10.16 -12.39
N ALA A 536 14.42 8.87 -12.09
CA ALA A 536 13.24 8.01 -12.12
C ALA A 536 12.18 8.47 -11.10
N LEU A 537 12.60 8.85 -9.88
CA LEU A 537 11.71 9.41 -8.86
C LEU A 537 11.12 10.75 -9.30
N LEU A 538 11.93 11.67 -9.84
CA LEU A 538 11.46 12.95 -10.38
C LEU A 538 10.47 12.76 -11.54
N ARG A 539 10.76 11.84 -12.46
CA ARG A 539 9.85 11.48 -13.55
C ARG A 539 8.57 10.86 -13.01
N MET A 540 8.63 9.97 -12.02
CA MET A 540 7.44 9.36 -11.41
C MET A 540 6.54 10.44 -10.79
N VAL A 541 7.13 11.41 -10.08
CA VAL A 541 6.42 12.57 -9.54
C VAL A 541 5.79 13.40 -10.65
N GLN A 542 6.54 13.73 -11.71
CA GLN A 542 6.03 14.50 -12.85
C GLN A 542 4.87 13.78 -13.54
N HIS A 543 5.00 12.48 -13.82
CA HIS A 543 3.94 11.67 -14.44
C HIS A 543 2.72 11.54 -13.53
N ALA A 544 2.90 11.50 -12.21
CA ALA A 544 1.79 11.50 -11.26
C ALA A 544 1.13 12.87 -11.08
N ALA A 545 1.81 13.96 -11.46
CA ALA A 545 1.25 15.31 -11.48
C ALA A 545 0.47 15.58 -12.77
N THR A 546 0.91 15.03 -13.91
CA THR A 546 0.34 15.34 -15.23
C THR A 546 -0.54 14.24 -15.83
N GLY A 547 -0.40 12.98 -15.40
CA GLY A 547 -1.01 11.83 -16.06
C GLY A 547 -2.10 11.10 -15.26
N LYS A 548 -3.24 10.79 -15.90
CA LYS A 548 -4.33 9.97 -15.33
C LYS A 548 -3.91 8.53 -14.99
N ASN A 549 -2.99 7.94 -15.78
CA ASN A 549 -2.51 6.56 -15.60
C ASN A 549 -1.27 6.45 -14.70
N GLY A 550 -0.41 7.49 -14.63
CA GLY A 550 0.78 7.52 -13.76
C GLY A 550 0.44 7.48 -12.27
N ALA A 551 -0.74 7.99 -11.91
CA ALA A 551 -1.29 7.92 -10.55
C ALA A 551 -1.55 6.48 -10.06
N ARG A 552 -1.70 5.48 -10.95
CA ARG A 552 -2.04 4.09 -10.57
C ARG A 552 -0.91 3.36 -9.85
N TYR A 553 0.32 3.50 -10.31
CA TYR A 553 1.48 2.82 -9.71
C TYR A 553 1.98 3.53 -8.45
N LEU A 554 1.98 4.87 -8.46
CA LEU A 554 2.29 5.66 -7.27
C LEU A 554 1.22 5.47 -6.18
N GLY A 555 -0.04 5.27 -6.58
CA GLY A 555 -1.12 4.97 -5.65
C GLY A 555 -0.83 3.75 -4.79
N VAL A 556 -0.38 2.63 -5.36
CA VAL A 556 -0.05 1.43 -4.59
C VAL A 556 1.07 1.67 -3.56
N LEU A 557 2.08 2.47 -3.90
CA LEU A 557 3.16 2.85 -2.98
C LEU A 557 2.67 3.80 -1.87
N CYS A 558 1.80 4.76 -2.24
CA CYS A 558 1.14 5.64 -1.29
C CYS A 558 0.20 4.86 -0.35
N ASP A 559 -0.52 3.85 -0.82
CA ASP A 559 -1.40 3.02 0.00
C ASP A 559 -0.62 2.20 1.04
N LEU A 560 0.52 1.65 0.64
CA LEU A 560 1.42 0.90 1.54
C LEU A 560 2.06 1.77 2.62
N THR A 561 2.04 3.10 2.49
CA THR A 561 2.80 4.02 3.34
C THR A 561 1.93 5.01 4.13
N LEU A 562 0.84 5.51 3.54
CA LEU A 562 -0.04 6.54 4.11
C LEU A 562 -1.17 5.98 4.98
N PHE A 563 -1.42 4.67 4.94
CA PHE A 563 -2.44 4.03 5.76
C PHE A 563 -2.01 3.87 7.24
N TRP A 564 -0.71 3.89 7.53
CA TRP A 564 -0.19 3.45 8.82
C TRP A 564 -0.02 4.59 9.82
N PRO A 565 -0.53 4.46 11.07
CA PRO A 565 -0.19 5.36 12.16
C PRO A 565 1.32 5.39 12.45
N ARG A 566 1.77 6.47 13.10
CA ARG A 566 3.18 6.80 13.34
C ARG A 566 3.72 6.06 14.57
N GLU A 567 4.12 4.80 14.39
CA GLU A 567 4.61 3.95 15.49
C GLU A 567 6.13 3.87 15.59
N ALA A 568 6.82 3.86 14.45
CA ALA A 568 8.28 3.78 14.41
C ALA A 568 8.90 5.11 13.99
N HIS A 569 8.31 5.79 13.01
CA HIS A 569 8.88 7.03 12.47
C HIS A 569 7.87 8.19 12.53
N PRO A 570 8.15 9.28 13.27
CA PRO A 570 7.20 10.38 13.47
C PRO A 570 7.06 11.30 12.25
N ILE A 571 8.07 11.33 11.36
CA ILE A 571 8.07 12.13 10.10
C ILE A 571 7.43 11.31 8.96
N VAL A 572 6.38 10.62 9.36
CA VAL A 572 5.29 10.00 8.61
C VAL A 572 4.36 10.99 7.91
N PRO A 573 4.00 10.93 6.61
CA PRO A 573 2.75 11.56 6.22
C PRO A 573 1.58 11.15 7.15
N PRO A 574 0.64 12.07 7.42
CA PRO A 574 -0.43 11.82 8.38
C PRO A 574 -1.36 10.70 7.88
N CYS A 575 -1.61 9.72 8.75
CA CYS A 575 -2.43 8.56 8.46
C CYS A 575 -3.89 8.96 8.19
N TYR A 576 -4.38 8.78 6.94
CA TYR A 576 -5.77 9.12 6.60
C TYR A 576 -6.78 8.23 7.33
N ALA A 577 -6.42 6.99 7.65
CA ALA A 577 -7.31 6.03 8.31
C ALA A 577 -7.77 6.52 9.70
N LEU A 578 -6.94 7.30 10.40
CA LEU A 578 -7.28 7.91 11.69
C LEU A 578 -8.40 8.94 11.60
N LYS A 579 -8.70 9.47 10.40
CA LYS A 579 -9.84 10.37 10.16
C LYS A 579 -11.00 9.65 9.48
N VAL A 580 -10.72 8.93 8.39
CA VAL A 580 -11.78 8.30 7.58
C VAL A 580 -12.58 7.26 8.35
N ILE A 581 -11.91 6.37 9.10
CA ILE A 581 -12.59 5.28 9.84
C ILE A 581 -13.58 5.82 10.89
N PRO A 582 -13.20 6.72 11.82
CA PRO A 582 -14.15 7.22 12.80
C PRO A 582 -15.28 8.05 12.18
N GLU A 583 -15.02 8.83 11.13
CA GLU A 583 -16.07 9.62 10.47
C GLU A 583 -17.08 8.75 9.72
N LEU A 584 -16.62 7.66 9.09
CA LEU A 584 -17.52 6.69 8.47
C LEU A 584 -18.40 5.98 9.50
N ALA A 585 -17.83 5.57 10.63
CA ALA A 585 -18.58 4.95 11.71
C ALA A 585 -19.59 5.93 12.34
N ALA A 586 -19.19 7.18 12.56
CA ALA A 586 -20.08 8.23 13.06
C ALA A 586 -21.23 8.50 12.09
N ARG A 587 -20.93 8.63 10.79
CA ARG A 587 -21.97 8.85 9.76
C ARG A 587 -22.94 7.67 9.65
N ALA A 588 -22.43 6.45 9.74
CA ALA A 588 -23.28 5.26 9.77
C ALA A 588 -24.18 5.24 11.00
N THR A 589 -23.65 5.63 12.17
CA THR A 589 -24.42 5.71 13.42
C THR A 589 -25.57 6.73 13.32
N GLU A 590 -25.30 7.90 12.74
CA GLU A 590 -26.33 8.93 12.50
C GLU A 590 -27.49 8.40 11.65
N HIS A 591 -27.21 7.68 10.57
CA HIS A 591 -28.27 7.07 9.74
C HIS A 591 -29.03 5.94 10.45
N LEU A 592 -28.38 5.26 11.41
CA LEU A 592 -29.02 4.21 12.19
C LEU A 592 -29.97 4.76 13.27
N GLU A 593 -29.96 6.06 13.56
CA GLU A 593 -30.95 6.69 14.47
C GLU A 593 -32.39 6.51 13.94
N ASP A 594 -32.57 6.43 12.61
CA ASP A 594 -33.82 6.01 11.99
C ASP A 594 -33.96 4.47 12.06
N PRO A 595 -34.97 3.93 12.76
CA PRO A 595 -35.13 2.48 12.94
C PRO A 595 -35.43 1.73 11.64
N ASP A 596 -36.00 2.39 10.64
CA ASP A 596 -36.35 1.80 9.34
C ASP A 596 -35.18 1.83 8.34
N THR A 597 -34.07 2.47 8.71
CA THR A 597 -32.89 2.61 7.87
C THR A 597 -31.90 1.46 8.08
N ARG A 598 -31.40 0.90 6.97
CA ARG A 598 -30.30 -0.07 6.94
C ARG A 598 -29.08 0.56 6.29
N VAL A 599 -27.91 0.39 6.88
CA VAL A 599 -26.67 1.02 6.40
C VAL A 599 -25.74 -0.04 5.82
N VAL A 600 -25.33 0.16 4.57
CA VAL A 600 -24.33 -0.67 3.89
C VAL A 600 -23.08 0.16 3.67
N LEU A 601 -22.00 -0.17 4.37
CA LEU A 601 -20.68 0.41 4.11
C LEU A 601 -20.10 -0.24 2.86
N VAL A 602 -19.68 0.56 1.90
CA VAL A 602 -19.17 0.08 0.62
C VAL A 602 -17.75 0.57 0.40
N GLY A 603 -16.81 -0.34 0.20
CA GLY A 603 -15.41 -0.01 -0.08
C GLY A 603 -14.97 -0.52 -1.44
N HIS A 604 -14.34 0.33 -2.24
CA HIS A 604 -13.72 -0.07 -3.51
C HIS A 604 -12.19 0.00 -3.40
N SER A 605 -11.47 -1.03 -3.86
CA SER A 605 -10.01 -1.11 -3.79
C SER A 605 -9.53 -0.87 -2.35
N GLN A 606 -8.66 0.12 -2.12
CA GLN A 606 -8.23 0.56 -0.78
C GLN A 606 -9.38 0.93 0.15
N GLY A 607 -10.47 1.49 -0.39
CA GLY A 607 -11.68 1.79 0.39
C GLY A 607 -12.28 0.54 1.04
N SER A 608 -12.01 -0.66 0.52
CA SER A 608 -12.40 -1.94 1.13
C SER A 608 -11.80 -2.10 2.52
N LEU A 609 -10.50 -1.80 2.69
CA LEU A 609 -9.86 -1.89 4.00
C LEU A 609 -10.46 -0.88 4.98
N LEU A 610 -10.67 0.36 4.54
CA LEU A 610 -11.29 1.41 5.35
C LEU A 610 -12.72 1.03 5.78
N ALA A 611 -13.56 0.59 4.84
CA ALA A 611 -14.93 0.16 5.11
C ALA A 611 -14.98 -1.06 6.03
N THR A 612 -14.09 -2.03 5.85
CA THR A 612 -13.99 -3.21 6.73
C THR A 612 -13.62 -2.84 8.15
N VAL A 613 -12.59 -2.02 8.36
CA VAL A 613 -12.19 -1.59 9.72
C VAL A 613 -13.24 -0.69 10.35
N ALA A 614 -13.87 0.22 9.58
CA ALA A 614 -14.97 1.05 10.05
C ALA A 614 -16.19 0.22 10.46
N THR A 615 -16.55 -0.79 9.67
CA THR A 615 -17.65 -1.72 9.99
C THR A 615 -17.35 -2.48 11.28
N ALA A 616 -16.12 -2.98 11.44
CA ALA A 616 -15.76 -3.73 12.64
C ALA A 616 -15.82 -2.86 13.91
N ARG A 617 -15.33 -1.62 13.86
CA ARG A 617 -15.45 -0.66 14.96
C ARG A 617 -16.89 -0.27 15.25
N LEU A 618 -17.68 -0.06 14.19
CA LEU A 618 -19.10 0.27 14.30
C LEU A 618 -19.84 -0.84 15.05
N LEU A 619 -19.68 -2.10 14.63
CA LEU A 619 -20.34 -3.24 15.28
C LEU A 619 -19.94 -3.40 16.75
N ASP A 620 -18.67 -3.19 17.11
CA ASP A 620 -18.23 -3.24 18.51
C ASP A 620 -18.92 -2.16 19.37
N SER A 621 -19.22 -0.99 18.79
CA SER A 621 -19.87 0.13 19.51
C SER A 621 -21.40 0.09 19.52
N LEU A 622 -22.04 -0.63 18.58
CA LEU A 622 -23.49 -0.65 18.42
C LEU A 622 -24.19 -1.66 19.35
N PRO A 623 -25.41 -1.36 19.82
CA PRO A 623 -26.32 -2.35 20.42
C PRO A 623 -26.68 -3.49 19.45
N ASP A 624 -27.05 -4.66 19.99
CA ASP A 624 -27.33 -5.85 19.18
C ASP A 624 -28.44 -5.67 18.14
N HIS A 625 -29.45 -4.85 18.42
CA HIS A 625 -30.55 -4.59 17.48
C HIS A 625 -30.11 -3.80 16.24
N ASP A 626 -29.10 -2.93 16.38
CA ASP A 626 -28.57 -2.12 15.26
C ASP A 626 -27.58 -2.89 14.40
N ARG A 627 -26.87 -3.86 15.00
CA ARG A 627 -25.93 -4.73 14.28
C ARG A 627 -26.60 -5.53 13.16
N GLU A 628 -27.90 -5.81 13.26
CA GLU A 628 -28.65 -6.51 12.22
C GLU A 628 -28.95 -5.65 10.98
N ARG A 629 -28.87 -4.32 11.12
CA ARG A 629 -29.13 -3.33 10.06
C ARG A 629 -27.86 -2.85 9.35
N VAL A 630 -26.70 -3.37 9.74
CA VAL A 630 -25.39 -3.04 9.14
C VAL A 630 -24.93 -4.16 8.19
N GLY A 631 -24.51 -3.74 6.99
CA GLY A 631 -23.91 -4.59 5.96
C GLY A 631 -22.59 -4.04 5.42
N LEU A 632 -21.84 -4.88 4.73
CA LEU A 632 -20.54 -4.53 4.13
C LEU A 632 -20.47 -5.02 2.69
N VAL A 633 -20.14 -4.12 1.76
CA VAL A 633 -19.79 -4.47 0.37
C VAL A 633 -18.35 -4.08 0.11
N THR A 634 -17.55 -5.01 -0.43
CA THR A 634 -16.18 -4.74 -0.87
C THR A 634 -16.04 -5.03 -2.36
N ALA A 635 -15.30 -4.22 -3.11
CA ALA A 635 -15.13 -4.42 -4.55
C ALA A 635 -13.68 -4.22 -4.97
N GLY A 636 -13.14 -5.14 -5.78
CA GLY A 636 -11.72 -5.11 -6.15
C GLY A 636 -10.78 -5.13 -4.94
N SER A 637 -11.16 -5.88 -3.90
CA SER A 637 -10.53 -5.79 -2.57
C SER A 637 -9.22 -6.56 -2.45
N GLN A 638 -8.25 -6.02 -1.70
CA GLN A 638 -6.96 -6.66 -1.40
C GLN A 638 -6.97 -7.43 -0.05
N LEU A 639 -8.14 -7.59 0.57
CA LEU A 639 -8.32 -8.13 1.93
C LEU A 639 -8.02 -9.62 2.11
N GLN A 640 -7.76 -10.38 1.03
CA GLN A 640 -7.32 -11.77 1.16
C GLN A 640 -5.87 -11.97 0.73
N TRP A 641 -5.53 -11.54 -0.49
CA TRP A 641 -4.25 -11.91 -1.10
C TRP A 641 -3.08 -11.01 -0.67
N ALA A 642 -3.33 -9.81 -0.15
CA ALA A 642 -2.28 -8.86 0.24
C ALA A 642 -2.32 -8.51 1.73
N TYR A 643 -3.38 -7.85 2.23
CA TYR A 643 -3.36 -7.21 3.56
C TYR A 643 -3.09 -8.18 4.72
N PRO A 644 -3.85 -9.28 4.90
CA PRO A 644 -3.56 -10.24 5.98
C PRO A 644 -2.21 -10.92 5.86
N ARG A 645 -1.63 -10.93 4.65
CA ARG A 645 -0.37 -11.62 4.37
C ARG A 645 0.83 -10.72 4.60
N ALA A 646 0.70 -9.44 4.27
CA ALA A 646 1.72 -8.42 4.45
C ALA A 646 1.72 -7.85 5.89
N PHE A 647 0.54 -7.71 6.49
CA PHE A 647 0.32 -7.07 7.80
C PHE A 647 -0.47 -8.01 8.73
N PRO A 648 0.09 -9.19 9.06
CA PRO A 648 -0.61 -10.22 9.82
C PRO A 648 -0.94 -9.81 11.27
N GLY A 649 -0.32 -8.76 11.81
CA GLY A 649 -0.67 -8.20 13.12
C GLY A 649 -1.88 -7.26 13.13
N VAL A 650 -2.31 -6.76 11.95
CA VAL A 650 -3.34 -5.72 11.84
C VAL A 650 -4.67 -6.29 11.37
N VAL A 651 -4.62 -7.07 10.30
CA VAL A 651 -5.82 -7.64 9.66
C VAL A 651 -5.66 -9.16 9.51
N PRO A 652 -5.46 -9.91 10.61
CA PRO A 652 -5.25 -11.34 10.50
C PRO A 652 -6.53 -12.04 10.00
N HIS A 653 -6.36 -13.18 9.33
CA HIS A 653 -7.46 -13.90 8.68
C HIS A 653 -8.59 -14.31 9.66
N ASP A 654 -8.25 -14.61 10.91
CA ASP A 654 -9.22 -14.93 11.97
C ASP A 654 -10.05 -13.72 12.41
N SER A 655 -9.50 -12.50 12.33
CA SER A 655 -10.26 -11.26 12.57
C SER A 655 -11.30 -11.03 11.46
N LEU A 656 -10.93 -11.30 10.20
CA LEU A 656 -11.86 -11.24 9.07
C LEU A 656 -12.96 -12.30 9.19
N GLN A 657 -12.62 -13.51 9.65
CA GLN A 657 -13.59 -14.57 9.93
C GLN A 657 -14.61 -14.13 11.00
N ARG A 658 -14.14 -13.52 12.09
CA ARG A 658 -15.00 -13.04 13.18
C ARG A 658 -15.92 -11.91 12.72
N LEU A 659 -15.40 -10.95 11.95
CA LEU A 659 -16.22 -9.92 11.33
C LEU A 659 -17.29 -10.54 10.42
N ALA A 660 -16.92 -11.49 9.56
CA ALA A 660 -17.88 -12.20 8.70
C ALA A 660 -18.99 -12.91 9.51
N GLY A 661 -18.64 -13.53 10.64
CA GLY A 661 -19.60 -14.12 11.57
C GLY A 661 -20.53 -13.10 12.22
N SER A 662 -19.99 -11.93 12.63
CA SER A 662 -20.81 -10.84 13.20
C SER A 662 -21.81 -10.27 12.21
N LEU A 663 -21.45 -10.24 10.91
CA LEU A 663 -22.32 -9.79 9.82
C LEU A 663 -23.32 -10.87 9.36
N ARG A 664 -23.18 -12.13 9.80
CA ARG A 664 -24.11 -13.24 9.51
C ARG A 664 -24.50 -13.37 8.03
N GLY A 665 -23.51 -13.22 7.13
CA GLY A 665 -23.72 -13.28 5.68
C GLY A 665 -24.06 -11.94 5.00
N ARG A 666 -24.12 -10.83 5.73
CA ARG A 666 -24.28 -9.46 5.19
C ARG A 666 -22.97 -8.83 4.67
N TRP A 667 -21.91 -9.62 4.51
CA TRP A 667 -20.70 -9.20 3.82
C TRP A 667 -20.67 -9.77 2.40
N ARG A 668 -20.73 -8.88 1.40
CA ARG A 668 -20.62 -9.22 -0.02
C ARG A 668 -19.35 -8.65 -0.63
N SER A 669 -18.65 -9.43 -1.44
CA SER A 669 -17.42 -8.98 -2.10
C SER A 669 -17.47 -9.21 -3.61
N LEU A 670 -17.44 -8.14 -4.41
CA LEU A 670 -17.37 -8.23 -5.87
C LEU A 670 -15.91 -8.34 -6.32
N CYS A 671 -15.61 -9.36 -7.11
CA CYS A 671 -14.27 -9.61 -7.62
C CYS A 671 -14.28 -10.11 -9.07
N ARG A 672 -13.18 -9.83 -9.79
CA ARG A 672 -12.87 -10.40 -11.11
C ARG A 672 -11.53 -11.10 -11.02
N GLY A 673 -11.37 -12.26 -11.64
CA GLY A 673 -10.04 -12.89 -11.67
C GLY A 673 -9.08 -12.28 -12.70
N THR A 674 -9.56 -11.33 -13.51
CA THR A 674 -8.74 -10.46 -14.38
C THR A 674 -8.20 -9.24 -13.65
N ASP A 675 -8.59 -8.99 -12.40
CA ASP A 675 -8.16 -7.83 -11.61
C ASP A 675 -6.80 -8.11 -10.91
N PRO A 676 -5.70 -7.42 -11.29
CA PRO A 676 -4.39 -7.65 -10.69
C PRO A 676 -4.25 -7.11 -9.26
N LEU A 677 -5.09 -6.16 -8.86
CA LEU A 677 -5.03 -5.51 -7.54
C LEU A 677 -6.05 -6.12 -6.58
N GLY A 678 -7.26 -6.39 -7.06
CA GLY A 678 -8.35 -6.98 -6.29
C GLY A 678 -8.37 -8.51 -6.33
N GLY A 679 -9.21 -9.09 -5.47
CA GLY A 679 -9.42 -10.52 -5.45
C GLY A 679 -10.60 -10.93 -4.59
N PRO A 680 -10.84 -12.24 -4.46
CA PRO A 680 -11.80 -12.77 -3.49
C PRO A 680 -11.43 -12.36 -2.07
N VAL A 681 -12.43 -12.26 -1.21
CA VAL A 681 -12.22 -11.90 0.21
C VAL A 681 -12.62 -13.06 1.11
N THR A 682 -13.79 -13.64 0.84
CA THR A 682 -14.43 -14.61 1.73
C THR A 682 -14.24 -16.06 1.31
N THR A 683 -13.75 -16.32 0.08
CA THR A 683 -13.62 -17.67 -0.49
C THR A 683 -12.21 -18.02 -0.99
N TRP A 684 -11.85 -19.30 -0.94
CA TRP A 684 -10.58 -19.86 -1.43
C TRP A 684 -10.74 -21.34 -1.82
N ASN A 685 -9.66 -21.95 -2.34
CA ASN A 685 -9.65 -23.34 -2.83
C ASN A 685 -10.84 -23.66 -3.76
N ARG A 686 -11.07 -22.76 -4.71
CA ARG A 686 -12.17 -22.90 -5.68
C ARG A 686 -11.84 -23.97 -6.71
N GLN A 687 -12.86 -24.71 -7.11
CA GLN A 687 -12.78 -25.71 -8.16
C GLN A 687 -14.11 -25.75 -8.93
N VAL A 688 -14.03 -26.07 -10.22
CA VAL A 688 -15.23 -26.32 -11.02
C VAL A 688 -15.43 -27.82 -11.12
N TYR A 689 -16.64 -28.28 -10.81
CA TYR A 689 -17.04 -29.67 -10.93
C TYR A 689 -18.48 -29.73 -11.43
N ASP A 690 -18.74 -30.52 -12.46
CA ASP A 690 -20.06 -30.69 -13.06
C ASP A 690 -20.77 -29.36 -13.39
N GLY A 691 -20.03 -28.44 -14.03
CA GLY A 691 -20.55 -27.12 -14.39
C GLY A 691 -20.86 -26.19 -13.20
N MET A 692 -20.49 -26.57 -11.97
CA MET A 692 -20.70 -25.78 -10.75
C MET A 692 -19.38 -25.30 -10.17
N LEU A 693 -19.36 -24.07 -9.66
CA LEU A 693 -18.22 -23.56 -8.90
C LEU A 693 -18.39 -23.92 -7.42
N LEU A 694 -17.45 -24.70 -6.90
CA LEU A 694 -17.36 -25.12 -5.51
C LEU A 694 -16.18 -24.42 -4.82
N GLY A 695 -16.21 -24.33 -3.49
CA GLY A 695 -15.07 -23.84 -2.72
C GLY A 695 -15.29 -23.83 -1.22
N VAL A 696 -14.29 -23.29 -0.52
CA VAL A 696 -14.27 -23.12 0.93
C VAL A 696 -14.33 -21.64 1.24
N GLY A 697 -14.97 -21.25 2.34
CA GLY A 697 -15.00 -19.86 2.75
C GLY A 697 -15.58 -19.64 4.14
N PHE A 698 -15.82 -18.37 4.45
CA PHE A 698 -16.53 -17.97 5.67
C PHE A 698 -18.00 -18.37 5.60
N ARG A 699 -18.50 -18.97 6.68
CA ARG A 699 -19.89 -19.36 6.84
C ARG A 699 -20.64 -18.30 7.66
N PRO A 700 -21.98 -18.16 7.48
CA PRO A 700 -22.78 -17.20 8.23
C PRO A 700 -22.76 -17.37 9.75
N ASP A 701 -22.41 -18.57 10.24
CA ASP A 701 -22.25 -18.88 11.67
C ASP A 701 -20.90 -18.43 12.25
N GLY A 702 -20.03 -17.81 11.45
CA GLY A 702 -18.69 -17.38 11.87
C GLY A 702 -17.64 -18.49 11.83
N THR A 703 -18.00 -19.70 11.39
CA THR A 703 -17.03 -20.76 11.11
C THR A 703 -16.46 -20.64 9.70
N ARG A 704 -15.46 -21.46 9.37
CA ARG A 704 -14.94 -21.61 8.01
C ARG A 704 -15.11 -23.06 7.56
N GLY A 705 -15.44 -23.27 6.29
CA GLY A 705 -15.60 -24.63 5.77
C GLY A 705 -16.15 -24.66 4.34
N PRO A 706 -16.46 -25.87 3.83
CA PRO A 706 -17.11 -26.03 2.53
C PRO A 706 -18.38 -25.18 2.44
N LEU A 707 -18.56 -24.53 1.29
CA LEU A 707 -19.72 -23.72 0.96
C LEU A 707 -20.64 -24.47 -0.01
N PRO A 708 -21.94 -24.11 -0.06
CA PRO A 708 -22.83 -24.52 -1.14
C PRO A 708 -22.27 -24.12 -2.51
N ALA A 709 -22.64 -24.85 -3.55
CA ALA A 709 -22.29 -24.52 -4.92
C ALA A 709 -22.71 -23.09 -5.27
N ALA A 710 -21.89 -22.42 -6.09
CA ALA A 710 -22.13 -21.04 -6.45
C ALA A 710 -23.47 -20.91 -7.20
N THR A 711 -24.24 -19.90 -6.83
CA THR A 711 -25.48 -19.56 -7.54
C THR A 711 -25.14 -18.61 -8.69
N ARG A 712 -25.74 -18.81 -9.86
CA ARG A 712 -25.56 -17.91 -10.99
C ARG A 712 -26.53 -16.74 -10.87
N GLY A 713 -26.00 -15.53 -10.80
CA GLY A 713 -26.78 -14.30 -10.82
C GLY A 713 -27.32 -13.98 -12.22
N PRO A 714 -28.30 -13.07 -12.32
CA PRO A 714 -28.95 -12.71 -13.58
C PRO A 714 -27.99 -12.08 -14.62
N THR A 715 -26.90 -11.46 -14.16
CA THR A 715 -25.86 -10.88 -15.03
C THR A 715 -24.79 -11.89 -15.45
N GLY A 716 -24.92 -13.16 -15.04
CA GLY A 716 -23.94 -14.22 -15.27
C GLY A 716 -22.82 -14.29 -14.23
N ALA A 717 -22.85 -13.44 -13.20
CA ALA A 717 -21.97 -13.53 -12.04
C ALA A 717 -22.17 -14.87 -11.29
N LEU A 718 -21.10 -15.39 -10.68
CA LEU A 718 -21.16 -16.58 -9.84
C LEU A 718 -20.99 -16.18 -8.38
N VAL A 719 -22.03 -16.39 -7.57
CA VAL A 719 -22.04 -16.03 -6.14
C VAL A 719 -21.71 -17.26 -5.31
N LEU A 720 -20.49 -17.31 -4.79
CA LEU A 720 -19.99 -18.37 -3.90
C LEU A 720 -19.81 -17.80 -2.49
N GLY A 721 -20.63 -18.23 -1.54
CA GLY A 721 -20.60 -17.68 -0.18
C GLY A 721 -20.86 -16.18 -0.16
N GLY A 722 -19.86 -15.40 0.27
CA GLY A 722 -19.89 -13.93 0.24
C GLY A 722 -19.31 -13.30 -1.03
N ASP A 723 -18.61 -14.05 -1.89
CA ASP A 723 -17.91 -13.50 -3.05
C ASP A 723 -18.76 -13.60 -4.33
N HIS A 724 -18.92 -12.48 -5.03
CA HIS A 724 -19.57 -12.34 -6.33
C HIS A 724 -18.50 -12.27 -7.43
N TRP A 725 -18.34 -13.36 -8.18
CA TRP A 725 -17.41 -13.44 -9.29
C TRP A 725 -18.03 -12.88 -10.56
N LEU A 726 -17.57 -11.71 -10.98
CA LEU A 726 -18.08 -11.03 -12.17
C LEU A 726 -17.40 -11.56 -13.44
N PRO A 727 -18.16 -11.77 -14.52
CA PRO A 727 -17.57 -12.02 -15.84
C PRO A 727 -16.82 -10.77 -16.32
N ASP A 728 -15.64 -10.97 -16.91
CA ASP A 728 -14.83 -9.87 -17.47
C ASP A 728 -14.09 -10.33 -18.74
N PRO A 729 -14.53 -9.93 -19.95
CA PRO A 729 -15.43 -8.81 -20.26
C PRO A 729 -16.88 -8.92 -19.74
N GLN A 730 -17.50 -7.77 -19.46
CA GLN A 730 -18.92 -7.70 -19.08
C GLN A 730 -19.81 -8.35 -20.14
N ARG A 731 -20.91 -8.99 -19.71
CA ARG A 731 -21.71 -9.81 -20.61
C ARG A 731 -22.48 -9.04 -21.69
N GLY A 732 -22.67 -7.74 -21.54
CA GLY A 732 -23.33 -6.92 -22.53
C GLY A 732 -23.80 -5.62 -21.91
N PRO A 733 -24.29 -4.68 -22.72
CA PRO A 733 -24.92 -3.49 -22.20
C PRO A 733 -26.15 -3.87 -21.39
N PHE A 734 -26.27 -3.27 -20.20
CA PHE A 734 -27.44 -3.40 -19.34
C PHE A 734 -28.23 -2.09 -19.37
N SER A 735 -29.55 -2.18 -19.39
CA SER A 735 -30.42 -1.01 -19.39
C SER A 735 -30.10 -0.09 -18.20
N PHE A 736 -30.05 1.22 -18.47
CA PHE A 736 -29.80 2.27 -17.47
C PHE A 736 -28.44 2.19 -16.75
N ARG A 737 -27.48 1.41 -17.27
CA ARG A 737 -26.10 1.31 -16.75
C ARG A 737 -25.11 1.77 -17.80
N ARG A 738 -23.97 2.29 -17.34
CA ARG A 738 -22.81 2.49 -18.19
C ARG A 738 -22.25 1.12 -18.57
N TRP A 739 -21.83 0.97 -19.82
CA TRP A 739 -21.21 -0.25 -20.32
C TRP A 739 -19.89 0.08 -21.01
N ALA A 740 -18.88 -0.76 -20.79
CA ALA A 740 -17.58 -0.63 -21.41
C ALA A 740 -17.15 -1.95 -22.05
N PRO A 741 -16.66 -1.94 -23.30
CA PRO A 741 -16.17 -3.14 -23.96
C PRO A 741 -14.80 -3.57 -23.42
N GLY A 742 -14.53 -4.88 -23.50
CA GLY A 742 -13.22 -5.45 -23.20
C GLY A 742 -13.01 -5.81 -21.73
N VAL A 743 -11.75 -6.12 -21.38
CA VAL A 743 -11.37 -6.52 -20.02
C VAL A 743 -11.22 -5.29 -19.14
N LEU A 744 -12.09 -5.16 -18.14
CA LEU A 744 -12.18 -4.02 -17.24
C LEU A 744 -11.18 -4.11 -16.07
N GLY A 745 -10.80 -5.32 -15.67
CA GLY A 745 -9.88 -5.58 -14.56
C GLY A 745 -10.33 -4.87 -13.28
N HIS A 746 -9.49 -3.96 -12.78
CA HIS A 746 -9.69 -3.25 -11.50
C HIS A 746 -10.67 -2.06 -11.55
N SER A 747 -11.38 -1.82 -12.65
CA SER A 747 -12.21 -0.62 -12.84
C SER A 747 -13.68 -0.95 -13.08
N GLN A 748 -14.59 -0.01 -12.82
CA GLN A 748 -16.01 -0.13 -13.21
C GLN A 748 -16.73 -1.33 -12.58
N TYR A 749 -16.58 -1.55 -11.27
CA TYR A 749 -17.36 -2.57 -10.55
C TYR A 749 -18.83 -2.18 -10.37
N SER A 750 -19.12 -0.88 -10.18
CA SER A 750 -20.48 -0.32 -10.05
C SER A 750 -21.30 -0.39 -11.34
N ASP A 751 -20.63 -0.51 -12.48
CA ASP A 751 -21.26 -0.56 -13.80
C ASP A 751 -21.99 -1.91 -14.02
N ASP A 752 -21.65 -2.96 -13.24
CA ASP A 752 -22.32 -4.26 -13.29
C ASP A 752 -23.59 -4.25 -12.41
N PRO A 753 -24.76 -4.70 -12.92
CA PRO A 753 -25.99 -4.75 -12.12
C PRO A 753 -25.89 -5.64 -10.87
N GLU A 754 -24.94 -6.58 -10.83
CA GLU A 754 -24.66 -7.38 -9.62
C GLU A 754 -24.23 -6.50 -8.43
N TRP A 755 -23.78 -5.27 -8.66
CA TRP A 755 -23.52 -4.28 -7.62
C TRP A 755 -24.75 -4.02 -6.73
N ASP A 756 -25.89 -3.69 -7.34
CA ASP A 756 -27.12 -3.39 -6.59
C ASP A 756 -27.61 -4.64 -5.84
N ARG A 757 -27.49 -5.81 -6.47
CA ARG A 757 -27.82 -7.08 -5.83
C ARG A 757 -26.94 -7.37 -4.62
N ALA A 758 -25.63 -7.11 -4.72
CA ALA A 758 -24.71 -7.23 -3.59
C ALA A 758 -25.06 -6.26 -2.45
N VAL A 759 -25.47 -5.02 -2.77
CA VAL A 759 -25.96 -4.05 -1.78
C VAL A 759 -27.26 -4.51 -1.13
N ALA A 760 -28.23 -5.02 -1.88
CA ALA A 760 -29.49 -5.56 -1.35
C ALA A 760 -29.25 -6.77 -0.43
N MET A 761 -28.34 -7.67 -0.81
CA MET A 761 -27.95 -8.81 0.03
C MET A 761 -27.19 -8.38 1.29
N ALA A 762 -26.32 -7.37 1.19
CA ALA A 762 -25.61 -6.81 2.35
C ALA A 762 -26.57 -6.08 3.30
N ALA A 763 -27.61 -5.42 2.77
CA ALA A 763 -28.69 -4.86 3.58
C ALA A 763 -29.58 -5.95 4.22
N GLY A 764 -29.42 -7.23 3.85
CA GLY A 764 -30.25 -8.34 4.37
C GLY A 764 -31.68 -8.35 3.80
N LEU A 765 -31.88 -7.76 2.62
CA LEU A 765 -33.17 -7.73 1.93
C LEU A 765 -33.32 -8.86 0.90
N GLU A 766 -32.21 -9.42 0.44
CA GLU A 766 -32.18 -10.57 -0.47
C GLU A 766 -31.23 -11.64 0.09
N PHE A 767 -31.58 -12.92 -0.06
CA PHE A 767 -30.72 -14.05 0.26
C PHE A 767 -30.54 -14.93 -0.98
N PRO A 768 -29.36 -15.53 -1.22
CA PRO A 768 -29.17 -16.46 -2.32
C PRO A 768 -30.15 -17.63 -2.18
N ALA A 769 -31.03 -17.82 -3.17
CA ALA A 769 -31.95 -18.95 -3.18
C ALA A 769 -31.16 -20.26 -3.13
N ARG A 770 -31.44 -21.11 -2.14
CA ARG A 770 -30.83 -22.44 -2.04
C ARG A 770 -31.35 -23.31 -3.19
N GLY A 771 -30.45 -23.73 -4.08
CA GLY A 771 -30.71 -24.84 -5.01
C GLY A 771 -31.56 -24.53 -6.25
N SER A 772 -31.88 -23.27 -6.54
CA SER A 772 -32.58 -22.93 -7.80
C SER A 772 -31.58 -22.47 -8.87
N THR A 773 -31.39 -23.28 -9.90
CA THR A 773 -31.03 -22.76 -11.23
C THR A 773 -32.18 -21.86 -11.66
N LEU A 774 -32.09 -20.56 -11.44
CA LEU A 774 -33.04 -19.64 -12.06
C LEU A 774 -32.91 -19.83 -13.58
N PRO A 775 -33.99 -20.21 -14.28
CA PRO A 775 -33.95 -20.26 -15.72
C PRO A 775 -33.61 -18.86 -16.20
N TRP A 776 -32.63 -18.79 -17.09
CA TRP A 776 -32.33 -17.57 -17.83
C TRP A 776 -33.65 -17.09 -18.44
N SER A 777 -34.18 -15.94 -18.03
CA SER A 777 -35.14 -15.26 -18.88
C SER A 777 -34.35 -14.84 -20.11
N SER A 778 -34.46 -15.60 -21.20
CA SER A 778 -34.13 -15.08 -22.52
C SER A 778 -34.71 -13.68 -22.59
N ALA A 779 -33.85 -12.68 -22.83
CA ALA A 779 -34.34 -11.35 -23.17
C ALA A 779 -35.43 -11.53 -24.23
N PRO A 780 -36.57 -10.82 -24.14
CA PRO A 780 -37.51 -10.81 -25.27
C PRO A 780 -36.68 -10.46 -26.52
N PRO A 781 -36.86 -11.20 -27.63
CA PRO A 781 -36.15 -10.89 -28.85
C PRO A 781 -36.35 -9.40 -29.13
N ILE A 782 -35.24 -8.70 -29.35
CA ILE A 782 -35.28 -7.34 -29.89
C ILE A 782 -36.20 -7.42 -31.10
N PRO A 783 -37.31 -6.64 -31.17
CA PRO A 783 -38.13 -6.62 -32.37
C PRO A 783 -37.19 -6.33 -33.53
N SER A 784 -37.09 -7.26 -34.47
CA SER A 784 -36.36 -7.05 -35.71
C SER A 784 -36.82 -5.72 -36.27
N ALA A 785 -35.86 -4.85 -36.63
CA ALA A 785 -36.16 -3.64 -37.36
C ALA A 785 -37.10 -3.99 -38.52
N PRO A 786 -38.17 -3.21 -38.77
CA PRO A 786 -39.06 -3.49 -39.88
C PRO A 786 -38.23 -3.59 -41.16
N GLU A 787 -38.47 -4.63 -41.97
CA GLU A 787 -37.83 -4.79 -43.26
C GLU A 787 -38.00 -3.50 -44.07
N PRO A 788 -36.96 -3.04 -44.79
CA PRO A 788 -37.10 -1.87 -45.64
C PRO A 788 -38.10 -2.22 -46.74
N GLU A 789 -39.29 -1.64 -46.62
CA GLU A 789 -40.33 -1.68 -47.63
C GLU A 789 -39.71 -1.18 -48.94
N ARG A 790 -39.74 -2.02 -49.98
CA ARG A 790 -39.26 -1.65 -51.31
C ARG A 790 -40.17 -0.56 -51.88
N MET A 791 -39.81 0.68 -51.62
CA MET A 791 -40.46 1.84 -52.22
C MET A 791 -40.15 1.82 -53.72
N ARG A 792 -41.16 1.46 -54.52
CA ARG A 792 -41.10 1.56 -55.99
C ARG A 792 -41.16 3.05 -56.36
N PRO A 793 -40.33 3.53 -57.30
CA PRO A 793 -40.36 4.92 -57.70
C PRO A 793 -41.50 5.13 -58.70
N HIS A 794 -42.51 5.92 -58.32
CA HIS A 794 -43.27 6.70 -59.28
C HIS A 794 -42.68 8.11 -59.26
N GLY A 795 -42.09 8.52 -60.39
CA GLY A 795 -41.86 9.94 -60.70
C GLY A 795 -43.20 10.68 -60.77
N SER A 796 -43.25 12.00 -60.84
CA SER A 796 -42.25 13.03 -61.06
C SER A 796 -42.82 14.32 -60.45
N ASP A 797 -41.95 15.27 -60.09
CA ASP A 797 -42.02 16.68 -60.52
C ASP A 797 -41.25 17.57 -59.54
N GLY A 798 -40.26 18.29 -60.08
CA GLY A 798 -39.97 19.65 -59.61
C GLY A 798 -38.77 19.85 -58.68
N GLU A 799 -37.68 20.28 -59.31
CA GLU A 799 -36.67 21.26 -58.84
C GLU A 799 -35.40 20.79 -58.11
N SER A 800 -34.33 21.04 -58.86
CA SER A 800 -32.89 20.87 -58.64
C SER A 800 -32.30 21.92 -57.71
N LEU A 801 -31.36 21.50 -56.84
CA LEU A 801 -30.23 22.34 -56.43
C LEU A 801 -28.95 21.51 -56.37
N ASP A 802 -28.03 21.82 -57.29
CA ASP A 802 -26.66 21.32 -57.43
C ASP A 802 -25.76 21.74 -56.26
N VAL A 803 -24.93 20.82 -55.74
CA VAL A 803 -23.61 21.13 -55.17
C VAL A 803 -22.64 19.95 -55.46
N PRO A 804 -21.40 20.18 -55.94
CA PRO A 804 -20.63 19.18 -56.67
C PRO A 804 -19.80 18.21 -55.81
N ALA A 805 -19.62 17.00 -56.35
CA ALA A 805 -18.81 15.92 -55.80
C ALA A 805 -17.31 16.03 -56.16
N VAL A 806 -16.45 15.63 -55.23
CA VAL A 806 -15.02 15.32 -55.47
C VAL A 806 -14.85 13.80 -55.38
N PRO A 807 -14.25 13.10 -56.37
CA PRO A 807 -14.22 11.64 -56.42
C PRO A 807 -12.96 11.06 -55.75
N VAL A 808 -13.09 9.90 -55.12
CA VAL A 808 -11.97 9.00 -54.84
C VAL A 808 -12.23 7.68 -55.56
N GLN A 809 -11.36 7.34 -56.51
CA GLN A 809 -11.36 6.08 -57.25
C GLN A 809 -10.72 4.92 -56.44
N PRO A 810 -11.12 3.67 -56.71
CA PRO A 810 -10.54 2.44 -56.15
C PRO A 810 -9.55 1.77 -57.11
N ALA A 811 -8.65 0.91 -56.60
CA ALA A 811 -7.95 -0.10 -57.42
C ALA A 811 -7.45 -1.30 -56.58
N GLU A 812 -8.22 -2.38 -56.68
CA GLU A 812 -7.93 -3.80 -56.98
C GLU A 812 -6.70 -4.62 -56.48
N PRO A 813 -6.88 -5.97 -56.41
CA PRO A 813 -5.94 -6.95 -55.85
C PRO A 813 -5.15 -7.73 -56.93
N ASN A 814 -4.14 -8.50 -56.53
CA ASN A 814 -3.59 -9.58 -57.36
C ASN A 814 -3.04 -10.73 -56.50
N GLY A 815 -3.29 -11.96 -56.94
CA GLY A 815 -2.77 -13.20 -56.35
C GLY A 815 -1.87 -13.99 -57.30
N SER A 816 -1.35 -15.12 -56.81
CA SER A 816 -0.86 -16.30 -57.56
C SER A 816 -0.64 -17.44 -56.54
N ALA A 817 -1.39 -18.55 -56.62
CA ALA A 817 -1.10 -19.84 -57.28
C ALA A 817 0.13 -20.58 -56.69
N GLY A 818 0.14 -21.86 -56.33
CA GLY A 818 -0.78 -22.99 -56.46
C GLY A 818 0.06 -24.28 -56.59
N THR A 819 -0.32 -25.40 -55.95
CA THR A 819 -0.07 -26.78 -56.42
C THR A 819 -0.72 -27.80 -55.47
N ALA A 820 -1.31 -28.82 -56.08
CA ALA A 820 -2.16 -29.84 -55.46
C ALA A 820 -1.42 -31.16 -55.22
N PHE A 821 -1.86 -31.96 -54.25
CA PHE A 821 -1.75 -33.43 -54.28
C PHE A 821 -2.86 -34.07 -53.43
N THR A 822 -3.55 -35.04 -54.02
CA THR A 822 -4.59 -35.91 -53.45
C THR A 822 -3.99 -37.13 -52.76
N GLY A 823 -4.62 -37.65 -51.68
CA GLY A 823 -4.33 -39.00 -51.19
C GLY A 823 -4.88 -39.35 -49.78
N THR A 824 -5.99 -40.07 -49.77
CA THR A 824 -6.33 -41.25 -48.93
C THR A 824 -6.36 -41.23 -47.39
N VAL A 825 -7.43 -41.87 -46.90
CA VAL A 825 -7.82 -42.34 -45.56
C VAL A 825 -6.74 -43.22 -44.91
N GLU A 826 -6.51 -43.05 -43.59
CA GLU A 826 -6.40 -44.11 -42.56
C GLU A 826 -5.89 -43.56 -41.20
N GLY A 827 -6.45 -44.07 -40.08
CA GLY A 827 -5.73 -44.23 -38.80
C GLY A 827 -5.89 -43.18 -37.69
N GLY A 828 -6.79 -43.42 -36.72
CA GLY A 828 -6.46 -43.15 -35.30
C GLY A 828 -5.39 -44.14 -34.80
N PRO A 829 -4.76 -44.06 -33.59
CA PRO A 829 -5.27 -43.65 -32.27
C PRO A 829 -4.14 -42.89 -31.45
N PRO A 830 -3.97 -42.92 -30.10
CA PRO A 830 -4.80 -43.43 -29.01
C PRO A 830 -5.05 -42.50 -27.81
N VAL A 831 -6.11 -42.87 -27.09
CA VAL A 831 -6.43 -42.53 -25.70
C VAL A 831 -5.22 -42.75 -24.79
N ARG A 832 -4.78 -41.70 -24.08
CA ARG A 832 -3.75 -41.81 -23.05
C ARG A 832 -4.39 -41.89 -21.67
N LYS A 833 -4.20 -43.07 -21.06
CA LYS A 833 -4.59 -43.49 -19.71
C LYS A 833 -4.29 -42.43 -18.64
N ASP A 834 -5.31 -42.17 -17.82
CA ASP A 834 -5.20 -41.66 -16.47
C ASP A 834 -4.12 -42.40 -15.67
N ARG A 835 -3.27 -41.66 -14.97
CA ARG A 835 -2.58 -42.14 -13.78
C ARG A 835 -2.12 -40.99 -12.87
N ASN A 836 -2.51 -41.15 -11.60
CA ASN A 836 -1.96 -40.60 -10.36
C ASN A 836 -2.65 -39.36 -9.75
N ALA A 837 -3.82 -39.62 -9.14
CA ALA A 837 -4.29 -38.88 -7.98
C ALA A 837 -3.64 -39.43 -6.69
N PRO A 838 -3.07 -38.60 -5.80
CA PRO A 838 -2.48 -39.05 -4.54
C PRO A 838 -3.47 -38.86 -3.38
N TRP A 839 -4.40 -39.79 -3.18
CA TRP A 839 -5.20 -39.82 -1.94
C TRP A 839 -5.59 -41.22 -1.42
N GLU A 840 -5.21 -42.31 -2.11
CA GLU A 840 -5.37 -43.65 -1.55
C GLU A 840 -4.16 -44.06 -0.70
N ARG A 841 -4.17 -43.65 0.58
CA ARG A 841 -3.60 -44.46 1.68
C ARG A 841 -4.48 -44.27 2.91
N GLY A 842 -5.47 -45.16 3.03
CA GLY A 842 -6.38 -45.24 4.15
C GLY A 842 -5.69 -45.68 5.45
N ARG A 843 -6.12 -45.06 6.56
CA ARG A 843 -5.96 -45.60 7.91
C ARG A 843 -7.11 -46.57 8.18
N THR A 844 -6.76 -47.78 8.58
CA THR A 844 -7.65 -48.78 9.16
C THR A 844 -8.17 -48.31 10.52
N LEU A 845 -9.49 -48.21 10.66
CA LEU A 845 -10.20 -48.06 11.92
C LEU A 845 -10.46 -49.44 12.50
N ARG A 846 -9.99 -49.70 13.73
CA ARG A 846 -10.46 -50.81 14.57
C ARG A 846 -11.65 -50.33 15.40
N SER A 847 -12.74 -51.08 15.34
CA SER A 847 -13.86 -51.01 16.29
C SER A 847 -13.47 -51.63 17.63
N PRO A 848 -14.08 -51.21 18.75
CA PRO A 848 -14.36 -52.11 19.85
C PRO A 848 -15.87 -52.37 19.97
N GLU A 849 -16.16 -53.59 20.42
CA GLU A 849 -17.48 -54.17 20.68
C GLU A 849 -18.09 -53.59 21.97
N HIS A 850 -19.34 -53.12 21.91
CA HIS A 850 -20.52 -53.68 22.59
C HIS A 850 -21.75 -52.79 22.37
#